data_AF-I2GHP9-F1
#
_entry.id   AF-I2GHP9-F1
#
_cell.length_a   1.000
_cell.length_b   1.000
_cell.length_c   1.000
_cell.angle_alpha   90.00
_cell.angle_beta   90.00
_cell.angle_gamma   90.00
#
_symmetry.space_group_name_H-M   'P 1'
#
loop_
_entity.id
_entity.type
_entity.pdbx_description
1 polymer ?
#
loop_
_entity_poly.entity_id
_entity_poly.type
_entity_poly.pdbx_seq_one_letter_code
_entity_poly.pdbx_strand_id
1 'polypeptide(L)'
;MKALAMALVVTAGITTHVFCQALSVNLNYPQFNSSYLAGKTITIQATATTPPGTSITKVEFFYSVDFSGSYTKIGDDTSAPYSINWTAPSVTTAKSYQIRAVVTNSAATSAGQSGVGYNGITLYPTDYTSTRNWYVSQTASPTNTQGTEDFPFNTIQKAADKAAPGDIIFVKTGTYTSTSSDIVSIRRTGTPAQPIIIKPYGTDSPKLQMGDTNWNAFNVLPGAAYVTIQGFEIIGNSSNITLAQAQAQPGACEGSSPSATPIPRFNGNGISVNGRSGGMNRPHHIVIADNNVHDCAGAGISAIESDYITIERNSTSYNSWYTVYGTSGISVFNSWNYDNSTTAPRIIIRRNRSFGNMLKVAWNIGGTGTNCRFYDGNGIILDNNRANDPTNTSVQKNPLGAYTGKFQVENNVCYQNGGRGININFSDNASVINNTTYRNGQSDGGSGIGIENELIVLGSLGTRVYNNIFYGKAGETPTSVSGGSTVQHNNNLTFGGANNGYFTTAQNLVGQDPLFSNAANGNFWLSKVPLSPAINKGSNVQGQFTPNDFYGTSRPQSLSADIGAFEITGVAARMAAELLPETGLQVTLLENPVQDDAVIVQVSGGDGQPLRLLLTDVQGQSITDQRTTLKSHSTQYRLPLNQHRGILLLQVSTDLEKKSIRILRQ
;
A
#
# COMPACT_ATOMS: atom_id res chain seq x y z
N MET A 1 37.42 2.31 -74.43
CA MET A 1 36.85 2.26 -73.06
C MET A 1 36.24 3.60 -72.71
N LYS A 2 34.92 3.61 -72.50
CA LYS A 2 34.05 4.54 -71.75
C LYS A 2 32.73 4.73 -72.51
N ALA A 3 31.75 3.94 -72.10
CA ALA A 3 30.35 4.06 -72.47
C ALA A 3 29.75 5.26 -71.74
N LEU A 4 28.98 6.08 -72.46
CA LEU A 4 28.12 7.11 -71.89
C LEU A 4 26.71 6.51 -71.82
N ALA A 5 26.27 6.14 -70.62
CA ALA A 5 24.90 5.68 -70.37
C ALA A 5 24.02 6.90 -70.11
N MET A 6 22.99 7.06 -70.95
CA MET A 6 21.99 8.10 -70.87
C MET A 6 20.98 7.73 -69.77
N ALA A 7 20.80 8.61 -68.78
CA ALA A 7 19.93 8.39 -67.64
C ALA A 7 18.44 8.46 -68.05
N LEU A 8 17.73 7.34 -67.88
CA LEU A 8 16.28 7.28 -67.95
C LEU A 8 15.71 7.70 -66.59
N VAL A 9 15.14 8.89 -66.50
CA VAL A 9 14.38 9.35 -65.33
C VAL A 9 13.01 8.69 -65.39
N VAL A 10 12.78 7.67 -64.57
CA VAL A 10 11.44 7.12 -64.30
C VAL A 10 10.84 7.93 -63.17
N THR A 11 9.88 8.81 -63.50
CA THR A 11 9.00 9.46 -62.52
C THR A 11 8.04 8.41 -61.97
N ALA A 12 8.37 7.83 -60.82
CA ALA A 12 7.41 7.06 -60.02
C ALA A 12 6.39 8.04 -59.42
N GLY A 13 5.19 8.11 -59.98
CA GLY A 13 4.07 8.81 -59.38
C GLY A 13 3.73 8.15 -58.04
N ILE A 14 4.09 8.79 -56.93
CA ILE A 14 3.64 8.42 -55.59
C ILE A 14 2.14 8.73 -55.55
N THR A 15 1.31 7.73 -55.79
CA THR A 15 -0.11 7.82 -55.44
C THR A 15 -0.18 7.71 -53.93
N THR A 16 -0.34 8.85 -53.26
CA THR A 16 -0.72 8.86 -51.85
C THR A 16 -2.12 8.26 -51.76
N HIS A 17 -2.21 6.99 -51.35
CA HIS A 17 -3.48 6.44 -50.90
C HIS A 17 -3.86 7.16 -49.60
N VAL A 18 -4.58 8.27 -49.74
CA VAL A 18 -5.33 8.86 -48.62
C VAL A 18 -6.39 7.81 -48.27
N PHE A 19 -6.14 7.03 -47.23
CA PHE A 19 -7.21 6.25 -46.62
C PHE A 19 -8.25 7.26 -46.13
N CYS A 20 -9.35 7.38 -46.88
CA CYS A 20 -10.44 8.27 -46.54
C CYS A 20 -11.06 7.76 -45.23
N GLN A 21 -10.96 8.55 -44.17
CA GLN A 21 -11.55 8.23 -42.87
C GLN A 21 -13.06 8.06 -43.02
N ALA A 22 -13.60 6.88 -42.72
CA ALA A 22 -15.04 6.64 -42.84
C ALA A 22 -15.82 7.32 -41.70
N LEU A 23 -17.11 7.61 -41.96
CA LEU A 23 -18.06 7.96 -40.89
C LEU A 23 -18.23 6.74 -40.00
N SER A 24 -17.86 6.86 -38.73
CA SER A 24 -17.94 5.75 -37.78
C SER A 24 -18.19 6.24 -36.36
N VAL A 25 -18.78 5.37 -35.55
CA VAL A 25 -18.92 5.58 -34.11
C VAL A 25 -18.57 4.28 -33.38
N ASN A 26 -17.85 4.41 -32.28
CA ASN A 26 -17.50 3.32 -31.40
C ASN A 26 -17.81 3.71 -29.96
N LEU A 27 -18.54 2.85 -29.25
CA LEU A 27 -18.81 3.01 -27.84
C LEU A 27 -17.57 2.59 -27.04
N ASN A 28 -17.00 3.54 -26.30
CA ASN A 28 -15.86 3.30 -25.41
C ASN A 28 -16.31 2.72 -24.06
N TYR A 29 -17.50 3.08 -23.60
CA TYR A 29 -18.08 2.68 -22.33
C TYR A 29 -19.62 2.74 -22.39
N PRO A 30 -20.39 1.84 -21.73
CA PRO A 30 -19.96 0.75 -20.87
C PRO A 30 -19.19 -0.35 -21.62
N GLN A 31 -18.28 -1.03 -20.93
CA GLN A 31 -17.55 -2.15 -21.53
C GLN A 31 -18.47 -3.37 -21.73
N PHE A 32 -18.22 -4.15 -22.77
CA PHE A 32 -18.88 -5.43 -22.98
C PHE A 32 -18.79 -6.33 -21.73
N ASN A 33 -19.90 -7.02 -21.44
CA ASN A 33 -20.09 -7.94 -20.33
C ASN A 33 -20.02 -7.32 -18.92
N SER A 34 -20.03 -6.00 -18.82
CA SER A 34 -20.18 -5.30 -17.54
C SER A 34 -21.57 -5.46 -16.95
N SER A 35 -21.71 -5.16 -15.66
CA SER A 35 -23.01 -5.19 -15.00
C SER A 35 -23.21 -4.06 -14.01
N TYR A 36 -24.47 -3.65 -13.82
CA TYR A 36 -24.84 -2.52 -12.98
C TYR A 36 -26.11 -2.83 -12.17
N LEU A 37 -26.33 -2.08 -11.10
CA LEU A 37 -27.58 -2.13 -10.34
C LEU A 37 -28.62 -1.21 -10.98
N ALA A 38 -29.88 -1.65 -11.00
CA ALA A 38 -31.01 -0.88 -11.45
C ALA A 38 -31.12 0.46 -10.70
N GLY A 39 -31.59 1.50 -11.39
CA GLY A 39 -31.72 2.85 -10.85
C GLY A 39 -30.41 3.63 -10.70
N LYS A 40 -29.24 3.01 -10.94
CA LYS A 40 -27.95 3.72 -10.95
C LYS A 40 -27.72 4.42 -12.29
N THR A 41 -27.09 5.58 -12.24
CA THR A 41 -26.64 6.29 -13.43
C THR A 41 -25.48 5.53 -14.07
N ILE A 42 -25.56 5.28 -15.37
CA ILE A 42 -24.52 4.72 -16.21
C ILE A 42 -24.11 5.81 -17.19
N THR A 43 -22.86 6.25 -17.13
CA THR A 43 -22.27 7.10 -18.16
C THR A 43 -22.01 6.24 -19.40
N ILE A 44 -22.36 6.75 -20.58
CA ILE A 44 -22.15 6.10 -21.87
C ILE A 44 -21.27 7.02 -22.69
N GLN A 45 -20.16 6.53 -23.22
CA GLN A 45 -19.17 7.33 -23.93
C GLN A 45 -18.91 6.77 -25.33
N ALA A 46 -18.78 7.64 -26.32
CA ALA A 46 -18.49 7.26 -27.68
C ALA A 46 -17.41 8.14 -28.33
N THR A 47 -16.63 7.51 -29.20
CA THR A 47 -15.70 8.17 -30.10
C THR A 47 -16.28 8.05 -31.50
N ALA A 48 -16.32 9.16 -32.23
CA ALA A 48 -16.85 9.18 -33.58
C ALA A 48 -15.86 9.87 -34.53
N THR A 49 -15.86 9.42 -35.77
CA THR A 49 -15.01 9.93 -36.86
C THR A 49 -15.87 10.27 -38.06
N THR A 50 -15.46 11.22 -38.89
CA THR A 50 -16.18 11.60 -40.10
C THR A 50 -15.21 11.84 -41.26
N PRO A 51 -15.64 11.69 -42.52
CA PRO A 51 -14.77 11.95 -43.67
C PRO A 51 -14.28 13.40 -43.73
N PRO A 52 -13.08 13.64 -44.32
CA PRO A 52 -12.59 14.98 -44.57
C PRO A 52 -13.63 15.87 -45.26
N GLY A 53 -13.74 17.13 -44.84
CA GLY A 53 -14.73 18.08 -45.38
C GLY A 53 -16.12 17.98 -44.75
N THR A 54 -16.34 17.07 -43.80
CA THR A 54 -17.56 17.02 -42.98
C THR A 54 -17.25 17.18 -41.50
N SER A 55 -18.24 17.59 -40.71
CA SER A 55 -18.17 17.64 -39.25
C SER A 55 -19.25 16.75 -38.64
N ILE A 56 -19.02 16.23 -37.44
CA ILE A 56 -20.04 15.46 -36.73
C ILE A 56 -21.06 16.45 -36.15
N THR A 57 -22.35 16.19 -36.37
CA THR A 57 -23.44 17.03 -35.88
C THR A 57 -24.06 16.48 -34.59
N LYS A 58 -24.15 15.16 -34.47
CA LYS A 58 -24.63 14.49 -33.25
C LYS A 58 -24.19 13.03 -33.15
N VAL A 59 -24.19 12.51 -31.93
CA VAL A 59 -24.16 11.08 -31.61
C VAL A 59 -25.38 10.75 -30.76
N GLU A 60 -26.20 9.82 -31.24
CA GLU A 60 -27.41 9.34 -30.58
C GLU A 60 -27.17 7.99 -29.91
N PHE A 61 -27.67 7.81 -28.69
CA PHE A 61 -27.49 6.60 -27.88
C PHE A 61 -28.82 5.86 -27.72
N PHE A 62 -28.77 4.52 -27.79
CA PHE A 62 -29.94 3.66 -27.70
C PHE A 62 -29.65 2.42 -26.86
N TYR A 63 -30.71 1.81 -26.31
CA TYR A 63 -30.64 0.48 -25.72
C TYR A 63 -31.70 -0.47 -26.30
N SER A 64 -31.41 -1.77 -26.27
CA SER A 64 -32.37 -2.86 -26.53
C SER A 64 -32.35 -3.85 -25.37
N VAL A 65 -33.53 -4.25 -24.89
CA VAL A 65 -33.67 -5.26 -23.82
C VAL A 65 -33.61 -6.65 -24.42
N ASP A 66 -32.90 -7.56 -23.75
CA ASP A 66 -32.74 -8.98 -24.09
C ASP A 66 -32.33 -9.21 -25.55
N PHE A 67 -31.57 -8.27 -26.12
CA PHE A 67 -31.11 -8.28 -27.52
C PHE A 67 -32.27 -8.47 -28.54
N SER A 68 -33.46 -7.96 -28.21
CA SER A 68 -34.66 -8.10 -29.05
C SER A 68 -34.56 -7.44 -30.44
N GLY A 69 -33.57 -6.57 -30.65
CA GLY A 69 -33.41 -5.78 -31.88
C GLY A 69 -34.30 -4.54 -31.93
N SER A 70 -35.22 -4.37 -30.96
CA SER A 70 -36.00 -3.15 -30.78
C SER A 70 -35.22 -2.16 -29.91
N TYR A 71 -35.00 -0.94 -30.41
CA TYR A 71 -34.16 0.05 -29.76
C TYR A 71 -34.98 1.23 -29.22
N THR A 72 -34.76 1.55 -27.95
CA THR A 72 -35.28 2.75 -27.30
C THR A 72 -34.17 3.80 -27.24
N LYS A 73 -34.48 5.05 -27.63
CA LYS A 73 -33.52 6.16 -27.55
C LYS A 73 -33.28 6.56 -26.10
N ILE A 74 -32.01 6.70 -25.73
CA ILE A 74 -31.56 7.24 -24.44
C ILE A 74 -31.49 8.77 -24.54
N GLY A 75 -30.85 9.27 -25.60
CA GLY A 75 -30.64 10.68 -25.87
C GLY A 75 -29.58 10.90 -26.94
N ASP A 76 -29.09 12.13 -27.08
CA ASP A 76 -28.04 12.50 -28.03
C ASP A 76 -27.10 13.57 -27.45
N ASP A 77 -25.88 13.60 -27.99
CA ASP A 77 -24.85 14.58 -27.69
C ASP A 77 -24.33 15.21 -28.99
N THR A 78 -24.24 16.53 -29.02
CA THR A 78 -23.85 17.33 -30.19
C THR A 78 -22.40 17.83 -30.10
N SER A 79 -21.70 17.56 -28.99
CA SER A 79 -20.35 18.06 -28.72
C SER A 79 -19.38 16.94 -28.34
N ALA A 80 -18.19 16.91 -28.95
CA ALA A 80 -17.13 16.00 -28.53
C ALA A 80 -16.43 16.51 -27.25
N PRO A 81 -15.98 15.63 -26.34
CA PRO A 81 -16.13 14.17 -26.36
C PRO A 81 -17.57 13.71 -26.08
N TYR A 82 -18.10 12.80 -26.90
CA TYR A 82 -19.52 12.43 -26.85
C TYR A 82 -19.83 11.53 -25.66
N SER A 83 -20.77 11.96 -24.81
CA SER A 83 -21.15 11.26 -23.60
C SER A 83 -22.59 11.55 -23.17
N ILE A 84 -23.26 10.56 -22.58
CA ILE A 84 -24.57 10.75 -21.94
C ILE A 84 -24.67 9.98 -20.62
N ASN A 85 -25.36 10.56 -19.64
CA ASN A 85 -25.71 9.88 -18.39
C ASN A 85 -27.09 9.25 -18.52
N TRP A 86 -27.17 7.94 -18.38
CA TRP A 86 -28.40 7.15 -18.48
C TRP A 86 -28.75 6.53 -17.14
N THR A 87 -29.93 6.80 -16.60
CA THR A 87 -30.42 6.10 -15.41
C THR A 87 -30.87 4.69 -15.80
N ALA A 88 -30.20 3.66 -15.27
CA ALA A 88 -30.52 2.27 -15.52
C ALA A 88 -31.99 1.98 -15.14
N PRO A 89 -32.81 1.41 -16.04
CA PRO A 89 -34.21 1.09 -15.75
C PRO A 89 -34.37 0.13 -14.58
N SER A 90 -35.49 0.25 -13.88
CA SER A 90 -35.90 -0.73 -12.87
C SER A 90 -36.11 -2.09 -13.52
N VAL A 91 -35.57 -3.14 -12.90
CA VAL A 91 -35.78 -4.53 -13.30
C VAL A 91 -36.13 -5.35 -12.05
N THR A 92 -37.00 -6.35 -12.21
CA THR A 92 -37.39 -7.29 -11.13
C THR A 92 -36.58 -8.58 -11.13
N THR A 93 -35.86 -8.84 -12.23
CA THR A 93 -34.95 -9.96 -12.42
C THR A 93 -33.72 -9.47 -13.17
N ALA A 94 -32.64 -10.25 -13.18
CA ALA A 94 -31.47 -9.93 -13.99
C ALA A 94 -31.86 -9.86 -15.48
N LYS A 95 -31.46 -8.79 -16.17
CA LYS A 95 -31.81 -8.53 -17.56
C LYS A 95 -30.61 -8.08 -18.38
N SER A 96 -30.52 -8.56 -19.62
CA SER A 96 -29.45 -8.16 -20.53
C SER A 96 -29.88 -6.94 -21.34
N TYR A 97 -28.97 -6.00 -21.54
CA TYR A 97 -29.19 -4.79 -22.32
C TYR A 97 -28.09 -4.64 -23.35
N GLN A 98 -28.48 -4.32 -24.58
CA GLN A 98 -27.58 -3.98 -25.66
C GLN A 98 -27.54 -2.46 -25.81
N ILE A 99 -26.38 -1.84 -25.62
CA ILE A 99 -26.19 -0.40 -25.85
C ILE A 99 -25.57 -0.18 -27.22
N ARG A 100 -26.06 0.83 -27.95
CA ARG A 100 -25.48 1.25 -29.24
C ARG A 100 -25.45 2.77 -29.40
N ALA A 101 -24.57 3.23 -30.28
CA ALA A 101 -24.51 4.61 -30.74
C ALA A 101 -24.74 4.72 -32.26
N VAL A 102 -25.26 5.87 -32.69
CA VAL A 102 -25.43 6.28 -34.10
C VAL A 102 -24.87 7.68 -34.26
N VAL A 103 -23.92 7.88 -35.18
CA VAL A 103 -23.38 9.20 -35.50
C VAL A 103 -24.07 9.78 -36.73
N THR A 104 -24.30 11.09 -36.74
CA THR A 104 -24.72 11.87 -37.92
C THR A 104 -23.69 12.97 -38.19
N ASN A 105 -23.38 13.22 -39.46
CA ASN A 105 -22.48 14.31 -39.88
C ASN A 105 -23.23 15.47 -40.57
N SER A 106 -22.48 16.52 -40.94
CA SER A 106 -22.99 17.73 -41.58
C SER A 106 -23.53 17.52 -42.99
N ALA A 107 -23.23 16.37 -43.61
CA ALA A 107 -23.81 15.93 -44.89
C ALA A 107 -25.09 15.10 -44.71
N ALA A 108 -25.70 15.13 -43.52
CA ALA A 108 -26.87 14.34 -43.13
C ALA A 108 -26.72 12.82 -43.30
N THR A 109 -25.47 12.32 -43.42
CA THR A 109 -25.17 10.90 -43.45
C THR A 109 -25.11 10.38 -42.03
N SER A 110 -25.64 9.17 -41.80
CA SER A 110 -25.58 8.52 -40.49
C SER A 110 -24.92 7.16 -40.57
N ALA A 111 -24.19 6.78 -39.52
CA ALA A 111 -23.59 5.46 -39.36
C ALA A 111 -23.86 4.94 -37.95
N GLY A 112 -24.33 3.70 -37.86
CA GLY A 112 -24.37 2.97 -36.59
C GLY A 112 -23.00 2.41 -36.25
N GLN A 113 -22.82 2.02 -34.99
CA GLN A 113 -21.66 1.23 -34.57
C GLN A 113 -21.51 -0.02 -35.47
N SER A 114 -20.34 -0.17 -36.10
CA SER A 114 -19.99 -1.31 -36.95
C SER A 114 -19.05 -2.26 -36.20
N GLY A 115 -19.35 -3.56 -36.18
CA GLY A 115 -18.55 -4.61 -35.55
C GLY A 115 -19.35 -5.64 -34.72
N VAL A 116 -18.72 -6.77 -34.40
CA VAL A 116 -19.34 -7.93 -33.71
C VAL A 116 -19.41 -7.79 -32.18
N GLY A 117 -19.09 -6.62 -31.62
CA GLY A 117 -19.01 -6.35 -30.18
C GLY A 117 -20.06 -5.35 -29.74
N TYR A 118 -21.33 -5.76 -29.72
CA TYR A 118 -22.36 -4.97 -29.06
C TYR A 118 -21.99 -4.79 -27.59
N ASN A 119 -22.12 -3.57 -27.04
CA ASN A 119 -21.89 -3.34 -25.62
C ASN A 119 -23.07 -3.89 -24.82
N GLY A 120 -23.08 -5.21 -24.68
CA GLY A 120 -23.98 -5.98 -23.84
C GLY A 120 -23.62 -5.80 -22.37
N ILE A 121 -24.58 -5.33 -21.58
CA ILE A 121 -24.48 -5.20 -20.13
C ILE A 121 -25.55 -6.05 -19.45
N THR A 122 -25.38 -6.33 -18.16
CA THR A 122 -26.43 -6.93 -17.32
C THR A 122 -26.90 -5.94 -16.26
N LEU A 123 -28.21 -5.76 -16.12
CA LEU A 123 -28.79 -5.02 -15.00
C LEU A 123 -29.33 -5.99 -13.95
N TYR A 124 -29.05 -5.72 -12.69
CA TYR A 124 -29.56 -6.45 -11.54
C TYR A 124 -30.49 -5.58 -10.68
N PRO A 125 -31.57 -6.15 -10.10
CA PRO A 125 -32.27 -5.53 -8.98
C PRO A 125 -31.31 -5.18 -7.84
N THR A 126 -31.58 -4.13 -7.07
CA THR A 126 -30.70 -3.70 -5.96
C THR A 126 -30.66 -4.69 -4.80
N ASP A 127 -31.68 -5.54 -4.71
CA ASP A 127 -31.86 -6.63 -3.74
C ASP A 127 -31.55 -8.01 -4.37
N TYR A 128 -30.92 -8.05 -5.54
CA TYR A 128 -30.55 -9.32 -6.19
C TYR A 128 -29.65 -10.15 -5.28
N THR A 129 -29.99 -11.44 -5.18
CA THR A 129 -29.21 -12.43 -4.45
C THR A 129 -29.03 -13.66 -5.31
N SER A 130 -27.79 -14.13 -5.36
CA SER A 130 -27.39 -15.43 -5.87
C SER A 130 -26.46 -16.09 -4.86
N THR A 131 -26.42 -17.41 -4.86
CA THR A 131 -25.53 -18.21 -4.01
C THR A 131 -24.72 -19.19 -4.87
N ARG A 132 -24.55 -18.87 -6.16
CA ARG A 132 -23.91 -19.78 -7.11
C ARG A 132 -22.41 -19.82 -6.84
N ASN A 133 -21.91 -21.05 -6.74
CA ASN A 133 -20.49 -21.33 -6.69
C ASN A 133 -20.00 -21.66 -8.10
N TRP A 134 -18.99 -20.92 -8.55
CA TRP A 134 -18.26 -21.17 -9.79
C TRP A 134 -16.93 -21.82 -9.48
N TYR A 135 -16.60 -22.91 -10.16
CA TYR A 135 -15.35 -23.63 -9.94
C TYR A 135 -14.43 -23.46 -11.14
N VAL A 136 -13.15 -23.24 -10.85
CA VAL A 136 -12.11 -23.05 -11.85
C VAL A 136 -10.97 -24.03 -11.61
N SER A 137 -10.50 -24.71 -12.65
CA SER A 137 -9.34 -25.59 -12.61
C SER A 137 -8.53 -25.41 -13.89
N GLN A 138 -7.25 -25.09 -13.79
CA GLN A 138 -6.37 -24.83 -14.95
C GLN A 138 -6.37 -26.01 -15.96
N THR A 139 -6.50 -27.24 -15.48
CA THR A 139 -6.46 -28.47 -16.29
C THR A 139 -7.81 -28.85 -16.88
N ALA A 140 -8.88 -28.10 -16.58
CA ALA A 140 -10.21 -28.39 -17.11
C ALA A 140 -10.28 -28.14 -18.63
N SER A 141 -11.24 -28.80 -19.29
CA SER A 141 -11.45 -28.59 -20.73
C SER A 141 -11.82 -27.14 -21.04
N PRO A 142 -11.21 -26.51 -22.06
CA PRO A 142 -11.63 -25.18 -22.52
C PRO A 142 -13.05 -25.16 -23.10
N THR A 143 -13.66 -26.31 -23.38
CA THR A 143 -15.06 -26.40 -23.84
C THR A 143 -16.08 -26.42 -22.69
N ASN A 144 -15.65 -26.54 -21.43
CA ASN A 144 -16.56 -26.52 -20.29
C ASN A 144 -17.26 -25.16 -20.18
N THR A 145 -18.59 -25.19 -20.08
CA THR A 145 -19.46 -24.01 -19.97
C THR A 145 -20.25 -23.92 -18.67
N GLN A 146 -20.29 -25.00 -17.86
CA GLN A 146 -21.16 -25.09 -16.69
C GLN A 146 -20.56 -24.42 -15.44
N GLY A 147 -19.24 -24.54 -15.25
CA GLY A 147 -18.54 -23.98 -14.09
C GLY A 147 -18.94 -24.61 -12.76
N THR A 148 -19.43 -25.85 -12.77
CA THR A 148 -19.72 -26.67 -11.58
C THR A 148 -18.45 -27.33 -11.08
N GLU A 149 -18.49 -27.95 -9.90
CA GLU A 149 -17.30 -28.60 -9.33
C GLU A 149 -16.74 -29.73 -10.21
N ASP A 150 -17.65 -30.52 -10.81
CA ASP A 150 -17.35 -31.62 -11.73
C ASP A 150 -16.96 -31.13 -13.13
N PHE A 151 -17.53 -30.00 -13.57
CA PHE A 151 -17.25 -29.38 -14.87
C PHE A 151 -16.77 -27.93 -14.70
N PRO A 152 -15.59 -27.73 -14.08
CA PRO A 152 -15.08 -26.40 -13.79
C PRO A 152 -14.69 -25.68 -15.08
N PHE A 153 -14.66 -24.34 -15.02
CA PHE A 153 -14.05 -23.53 -16.07
C PHE A 153 -12.53 -23.72 -16.06
N ASN A 154 -11.91 -23.58 -17.23
CA ASN A 154 -10.45 -23.68 -17.35
C ASN A 154 -9.71 -22.36 -17.06
N THR A 155 -10.42 -21.23 -16.96
CA THR A 155 -9.84 -19.91 -16.65
C THR A 155 -10.67 -19.17 -15.62
N ILE A 156 -10.01 -18.31 -14.84
CA ILE A 156 -10.67 -17.42 -13.88
C ILE A 156 -11.53 -16.39 -14.62
N GLN A 157 -11.07 -15.90 -15.79
CA GLN A 157 -11.82 -14.95 -16.61
C GLN A 157 -13.22 -15.46 -16.97
N LYS A 158 -13.36 -16.74 -17.36
CA LYS A 158 -14.68 -17.32 -17.68
C LYS A 158 -15.65 -17.28 -16.50
N ALA A 159 -15.15 -17.53 -15.28
CA ALA A 159 -15.96 -17.42 -14.08
C ALA A 159 -16.30 -15.95 -13.77
N ALA A 160 -15.32 -15.05 -13.86
CA ALA A 160 -15.49 -13.62 -13.64
C ALA A 160 -16.53 -13.02 -14.62
N ASP A 161 -16.57 -13.51 -15.86
CA ASP A 161 -17.55 -13.09 -16.87
C ASP A 161 -18.99 -13.55 -16.58
N LYS A 162 -19.16 -14.56 -15.72
CA LYS A 162 -20.48 -15.13 -15.38
C LYS A 162 -21.02 -14.67 -14.04
N ALA A 163 -20.15 -14.20 -13.13
CA ALA A 163 -20.52 -13.86 -11.78
C ALA A 163 -21.65 -12.82 -11.70
N ALA A 164 -22.55 -13.05 -10.75
CA ALA A 164 -23.65 -12.19 -10.35
C ALA A 164 -23.53 -11.85 -8.85
N PRO A 165 -24.26 -10.84 -8.33
CA PRO A 165 -24.20 -10.51 -6.91
C PRO A 165 -24.46 -11.71 -5.99
N GLY A 166 -23.54 -11.93 -5.04
CA GLY A 166 -23.56 -13.04 -4.07
C GLY A 166 -22.83 -14.31 -4.51
N ASP A 167 -22.40 -14.37 -5.78
CA ASP A 167 -21.65 -15.52 -6.28
C ASP A 167 -20.24 -15.61 -5.67
N ILE A 168 -19.76 -16.85 -5.54
CA ILE A 168 -18.38 -17.16 -5.15
C ILE A 168 -17.68 -17.88 -6.30
N ILE A 169 -16.50 -17.39 -6.68
CA ILE A 169 -15.59 -18.05 -7.61
C ILE A 169 -14.50 -18.76 -6.80
N PHE A 170 -14.56 -20.09 -6.79
CA PHE A 170 -13.57 -20.99 -6.21
C PHE A 170 -12.53 -21.38 -7.25
N VAL A 171 -11.27 -21.06 -6.97
CA VAL A 171 -10.14 -21.37 -7.86
C VAL A 171 -9.32 -22.50 -7.26
N LYS A 172 -9.24 -23.62 -7.98
CA LYS A 172 -8.46 -24.79 -7.57
C LYS A 172 -6.95 -24.55 -7.79
N THR A 173 -6.11 -25.34 -7.13
CA THR A 173 -4.65 -25.28 -7.31
C THR A 173 -4.27 -25.37 -8.79
N GLY A 174 -3.37 -24.49 -9.23
CA GLY A 174 -2.90 -24.39 -10.61
C GLY A 174 -2.18 -23.07 -10.87
N THR A 175 -1.48 -22.99 -12.00
CA THR A 175 -0.82 -21.76 -12.48
C THR A 175 -1.60 -21.18 -13.65
N TYR A 176 -2.30 -20.08 -13.40
CA TYR A 176 -3.16 -19.42 -14.36
C TYR A 176 -2.39 -18.33 -15.12
N THR A 177 -2.39 -18.42 -16.44
CA THR A 177 -1.73 -17.50 -17.37
C THR A 177 -2.72 -16.98 -18.42
N SER A 178 -2.34 -15.95 -19.15
CA SER A 178 -3.16 -15.38 -20.23
C SER A 178 -2.28 -14.72 -21.28
N THR A 179 -2.63 -14.85 -22.56
CA THR A 179 -2.06 -14.06 -23.66
C THR A 179 -2.80 -12.74 -23.90
N SER A 180 -3.86 -12.47 -23.11
CA SER A 180 -4.59 -11.21 -23.17
C SER A 180 -3.85 -10.10 -22.42
N SER A 181 -4.36 -8.86 -22.53
CA SER A 181 -3.81 -7.72 -21.79
C SER A 181 -3.88 -7.90 -20.27
N ASP A 182 -4.86 -8.61 -19.75
CA ASP A 182 -4.97 -8.96 -18.33
C ASP A 182 -5.14 -10.48 -18.19
N ILE A 183 -4.74 -11.05 -17.05
CA ILE A 183 -5.10 -12.45 -16.74
C ILE A 183 -6.59 -12.54 -16.39
N VAL A 184 -7.07 -11.60 -15.55
CA VAL A 184 -8.46 -11.48 -15.15
C VAL A 184 -8.89 -10.01 -15.15
N SER A 185 -9.80 -9.66 -16.04
CA SER A 185 -10.54 -8.41 -16.00
C SER A 185 -11.90 -8.60 -15.32
N ILE A 186 -12.19 -7.80 -14.30
CA ILE A 186 -13.43 -7.85 -13.53
C ILE A 186 -14.29 -6.65 -13.91
N ARG A 187 -15.48 -6.92 -14.43
CA ARG A 187 -16.47 -5.92 -14.89
C ARG A 187 -17.83 -6.06 -14.23
N ARG A 188 -17.95 -7.03 -13.30
CA ARG A 188 -19.20 -7.40 -12.66
C ARG A 188 -19.34 -6.71 -11.31
N THR A 189 -20.57 -6.44 -10.93
CA THR A 189 -20.93 -5.75 -9.69
C THR A 189 -21.68 -6.70 -8.78
N GLY A 190 -21.33 -6.69 -7.49
CA GLY A 190 -22.15 -7.26 -6.42
C GLY A 190 -23.16 -6.25 -5.88
N THR A 191 -23.76 -6.55 -4.74
CA THR A 191 -24.51 -5.58 -3.92
C THR A 191 -23.82 -5.41 -2.57
N PRO A 192 -24.15 -4.36 -1.79
CA PRO A 192 -23.66 -4.23 -0.41
C PRO A 192 -23.90 -5.47 0.46
N ALA A 193 -25.03 -6.15 0.24
CA ALA A 193 -25.41 -7.35 1.00
C ALA A 193 -24.89 -8.65 0.38
N GLN A 194 -24.57 -8.63 -0.91
CA GLN A 194 -24.22 -9.81 -1.71
C GLN A 194 -23.01 -9.49 -2.60
N PRO A 195 -21.80 -9.34 -2.02
CA PRO A 195 -20.59 -9.10 -2.79
C PRO A 195 -20.22 -10.33 -3.64
N ILE A 196 -19.47 -10.12 -4.72
CA ILE A 196 -18.83 -11.20 -5.47
C ILE A 196 -17.50 -11.53 -4.78
N ILE A 197 -17.24 -12.81 -4.52
CA ILE A 197 -16.01 -13.24 -3.84
C ILE A 197 -15.20 -14.15 -4.76
N ILE A 198 -13.93 -13.82 -5.01
CA ILE A 198 -12.98 -14.62 -5.76
C ILE A 198 -11.92 -15.13 -4.79
N LYS A 199 -11.81 -16.46 -4.63
CA LYS A 199 -10.91 -17.07 -3.63
C LYS A 199 -10.48 -18.50 -3.98
N PRO A 200 -9.44 -19.04 -3.34
CA PRO A 200 -9.07 -20.44 -3.46
C PRO A 200 -10.18 -21.41 -3.03
N TYR A 201 -10.15 -22.62 -3.61
CA TYR A 201 -11.00 -23.73 -3.18
C TYR A 201 -10.41 -24.45 -1.97
N GLY A 202 -11.07 -24.37 -0.81
CA GLY A 202 -10.57 -25.00 0.42
C GLY A 202 -9.21 -24.47 0.83
N THR A 203 -8.21 -25.35 0.92
CA THR A 203 -6.80 -25.00 1.23
C THR A 203 -5.92 -24.90 -0.02
N ASP A 204 -6.51 -24.88 -1.21
CA ASP A 204 -5.76 -24.73 -2.46
C ASP A 204 -4.97 -23.42 -2.50
N SER A 205 -3.88 -23.43 -3.27
CA SER A 205 -2.99 -22.26 -3.44
C SER A 205 -2.79 -21.96 -4.93
N PRO A 206 -3.80 -21.35 -5.59
CA PRO A 206 -3.70 -20.95 -6.99
C PRO A 206 -2.72 -19.81 -7.20
N LYS A 207 -1.99 -19.88 -8.32
CA LYS A 207 -1.01 -18.88 -8.74
C LYS A 207 -1.47 -18.19 -10.01
N LEU A 208 -1.30 -16.88 -10.11
CA LEU A 208 -1.40 -16.15 -11.37
C LEU A 208 0.01 -15.76 -11.82
N GLN A 209 0.45 -16.29 -12.96
CA GLN A 209 1.78 -16.01 -13.51
C GLN A 209 1.65 -15.07 -14.71
N MET A 210 2.20 -13.87 -14.58
CA MET A 210 2.23 -12.88 -15.65
C MET A 210 3.33 -13.21 -16.68
N GLY A 211 3.05 -12.86 -17.94
CA GLY A 211 4.01 -12.89 -19.05
C GLY A 211 4.07 -11.56 -19.82
N ASP A 212 4.69 -11.58 -20.99
CA ASP A 212 5.07 -10.38 -21.76
C ASP A 212 3.90 -9.50 -22.22
N THR A 213 2.68 -10.04 -22.30
CA THR A 213 1.49 -9.33 -22.78
C THR A 213 0.63 -8.72 -21.67
N ASN A 214 0.88 -9.08 -20.40
CA ASN A 214 -0.03 -8.72 -19.32
C ASN A 214 0.31 -7.37 -18.68
N TRP A 215 -0.61 -6.42 -18.77
CA TRP A 215 -0.60 -5.19 -17.99
C TRP A 215 -1.01 -5.41 -16.54
N ASN A 216 -1.88 -6.41 -16.27
CA ASN A 216 -2.32 -6.74 -14.92
C ASN A 216 -2.57 -8.25 -14.74
N ALA A 217 -2.34 -8.79 -13.55
CA ALA A 217 -2.89 -10.10 -13.20
C ALA A 217 -4.41 -9.99 -12.95
N PHE A 218 -4.82 -9.12 -12.02
CA PHE A 218 -6.21 -8.72 -11.85
C PHE A 218 -6.41 -7.24 -12.21
N ASN A 219 -7.45 -6.94 -12.99
CA ASN A 219 -7.84 -5.58 -13.35
C ASN A 219 -9.33 -5.37 -13.04
N VAL A 220 -9.63 -4.65 -11.96
CA VAL A 220 -10.99 -4.25 -11.60
C VAL A 220 -11.33 -2.98 -12.37
N LEU A 221 -12.27 -3.09 -13.28
CA LEU A 221 -12.59 -2.06 -14.28
C LEU A 221 -13.87 -1.30 -13.92
N PRO A 222 -14.11 -0.13 -14.54
CA PRO A 222 -15.32 0.63 -14.29
C PRO A 222 -16.61 -0.20 -14.48
N GLY A 223 -17.57 0.03 -13.59
CA GLY A 223 -18.77 -0.77 -13.42
C GLY A 223 -18.65 -1.88 -12.37
N ALA A 224 -17.43 -2.35 -12.06
CA ALA A 224 -17.24 -3.33 -10.98
C ALA A 224 -17.30 -2.67 -9.60
N ALA A 225 -18.10 -3.25 -8.70
CA ALA A 225 -18.20 -2.83 -7.31
C ALA A 225 -18.61 -4.00 -6.41
N TYR A 226 -18.37 -3.90 -5.10
CA TYR A 226 -18.68 -4.96 -4.14
C TYR A 226 -18.02 -6.30 -4.51
N VAL A 227 -16.70 -6.26 -4.72
CA VAL A 227 -15.90 -7.43 -5.12
C VAL A 227 -14.79 -7.66 -4.10
N THR A 228 -14.59 -8.92 -3.72
CA THR A 228 -13.45 -9.37 -2.91
C THR A 228 -12.52 -10.24 -3.75
N ILE A 229 -11.23 -9.91 -3.76
CA ILE A 229 -10.15 -10.71 -4.35
C ILE A 229 -9.25 -11.16 -3.20
N GLN A 230 -9.21 -12.46 -2.92
CA GLN A 230 -8.47 -12.95 -1.75
C GLN A 230 -7.72 -14.27 -1.94
N GLY A 231 -6.58 -14.40 -1.27
CA GLY A 231 -5.87 -15.68 -1.12
C GLY A 231 -5.04 -16.13 -2.31
N PHE A 232 -4.64 -15.25 -3.23
CA PHE A 232 -3.85 -15.61 -4.41
C PHE A 232 -2.36 -15.34 -4.25
N GLU A 233 -1.54 -16.22 -4.82
CA GLU A 233 -0.16 -15.88 -5.17
C GLU A 233 -0.14 -15.28 -6.58
N ILE A 234 0.42 -14.09 -6.73
CA ILE A 234 0.52 -13.37 -8.00
C ILE A 234 2.00 -13.11 -8.25
N ILE A 235 2.49 -13.63 -9.37
CA ILE A 235 3.88 -13.62 -9.75
C ILE A 235 4.01 -12.80 -11.03
N GLY A 236 4.75 -11.71 -10.96
CA GLY A 236 5.04 -10.88 -12.12
C GLY A 236 6.13 -11.47 -13.03
N ASN A 237 6.51 -10.68 -14.03
CA ASN A 237 7.44 -11.10 -15.08
C ASN A 237 8.91 -10.70 -14.80
N SER A 238 9.22 -10.13 -13.63
CA SER A 238 10.55 -9.56 -13.36
C SER A 238 11.69 -10.58 -13.46
N SER A 239 11.45 -11.85 -13.12
CA SER A 239 12.48 -12.91 -13.23
C SER A 239 12.93 -13.19 -14.67
N ASN A 240 12.13 -12.82 -15.67
CA ASN A 240 12.43 -12.99 -17.10
C ASN A 240 13.05 -11.75 -17.74
N ILE A 241 13.38 -10.73 -16.94
CA ILE A 241 13.83 -9.42 -17.40
C ILE A 241 15.18 -9.11 -16.79
N THR A 242 16.16 -8.79 -17.63
CA THR A 242 17.42 -8.22 -17.15
C THR A 242 17.27 -6.71 -17.00
N LEU A 243 18.06 -6.12 -16.10
CA LEU A 243 18.08 -4.66 -15.94
C LEU A 243 18.44 -3.95 -17.26
N ALA A 244 19.38 -4.48 -18.03
CA ALA A 244 19.75 -3.93 -19.34
C ALA A 244 18.59 -3.93 -20.34
N GLN A 245 17.78 -5.00 -20.36
CA GLN A 245 16.56 -5.04 -21.18
C GLN A 245 15.54 -3.99 -20.73
N ALA A 246 15.34 -3.84 -19.42
CA ALA A 246 14.43 -2.86 -18.87
C ALA A 246 14.87 -1.42 -19.15
N GLN A 247 16.17 -1.11 -19.06
CA GLN A 247 16.71 0.20 -19.40
C GLN A 247 16.62 0.52 -20.90
N ALA A 248 16.64 -0.50 -21.75
CA ALA A 248 16.50 -0.35 -23.20
C ALA A 248 15.04 -0.37 -23.70
N GLN A 249 14.05 -0.51 -22.81
CA GLN A 249 12.65 -0.63 -23.22
C GLN A 249 12.12 0.67 -23.86
N PRO A 250 11.06 0.59 -24.69
CA PRO A 250 10.31 1.77 -25.14
C PRO A 250 9.83 2.63 -23.97
N GLY A 251 10.15 3.92 -23.99
CA GLY A 251 9.74 4.86 -22.94
C GLY A 251 10.66 4.92 -21.72
N ALA A 252 11.72 4.11 -21.64
CA ALA A 252 12.74 4.29 -20.61
C ALA A 252 13.60 5.52 -20.87
N CYS A 253 13.93 6.22 -19.78
CA CYS A 253 14.84 7.37 -19.80
C CYS A 253 16.24 7.01 -20.30
N GLU A 254 16.72 5.84 -19.88
CA GLU A 254 18.05 5.32 -20.17
C GLU A 254 18.16 4.74 -21.59
N GLY A 255 17.03 4.54 -22.26
CA GLY A 255 16.95 3.93 -23.58
C GLY A 255 17.09 4.95 -24.72
N SER A 256 17.26 4.43 -25.94
CA SER A 256 17.38 5.26 -27.16
C SER A 256 16.06 5.85 -27.65
N SER A 257 14.93 5.58 -26.98
CA SER A 257 13.58 5.99 -27.44
C SER A 257 12.66 6.31 -26.26
N PRO A 258 12.97 7.37 -25.49
CA PRO A 258 12.23 7.71 -24.27
C PRO A 258 10.80 8.22 -24.53
N SER A 259 10.45 8.60 -25.75
CA SER A 259 9.09 9.00 -26.14
C SER A 259 8.24 7.86 -26.74
N ALA A 260 8.82 6.67 -26.89
CA ALA A 260 8.10 5.52 -27.42
C ALA A 260 7.09 4.96 -26.39
N THR A 261 6.02 4.36 -26.89
CA THR A 261 4.95 3.80 -26.04
C THR A 261 5.46 2.63 -25.19
N PRO A 262 5.37 2.69 -23.85
CA PRO A 262 5.76 1.59 -22.98
C PRO A 262 4.92 0.34 -23.21
N ILE A 263 5.53 -0.83 -22.94
CA ILE A 263 4.91 -2.14 -23.18
C ILE A 263 4.72 -2.94 -21.88
N PRO A 264 3.73 -3.85 -21.82
CA PRO A 264 3.36 -4.56 -20.59
C PRO A 264 4.48 -5.42 -20.02
N ARG A 265 5.33 -6.02 -20.86
CA ARG A 265 6.47 -6.85 -20.43
C ARG A 265 7.23 -6.27 -19.25
N PHE A 266 7.50 -4.97 -19.27
CA PHE A 266 8.29 -4.26 -18.26
C PHE A 266 7.44 -3.44 -17.27
N ASN A 267 6.12 -3.41 -17.44
CA ASN A 267 5.23 -2.50 -16.72
C ASN A 267 3.98 -3.21 -16.16
N GLY A 268 3.97 -4.54 -16.15
CA GLY A 268 2.86 -5.35 -15.64
C GLY A 268 2.69 -5.23 -14.12
N ASN A 269 1.45 -5.02 -13.69
CA ASN A 269 1.05 -4.85 -12.28
C ASN A 269 0.38 -6.11 -11.73
N GLY A 270 0.42 -6.32 -10.41
CA GLY A 270 -0.27 -7.44 -9.78
C GLY A 270 -1.79 -7.28 -9.81
N ILE A 271 -2.32 -6.47 -8.89
CA ILE A 271 -3.76 -6.18 -8.78
C ILE A 271 -3.99 -4.69 -8.99
N SER A 272 -4.76 -4.32 -10.00
CA SER A 272 -5.11 -2.94 -10.31
C SER A 272 -6.62 -2.73 -10.20
N VAL A 273 -7.04 -1.75 -9.38
CA VAL A 273 -8.37 -1.16 -9.43
C VAL A 273 -8.29 0.12 -10.25
N ASN A 274 -8.96 0.17 -11.39
CA ASN A 274 -8.75 1.19 -12.41
C ASN A 274 -10.05 1.92 -12.79
N GLY A 275 -10.19 3.17 -12.35
CA GLY A 275 -11.34 4.02 -12.64
C GLY A 275 -11.20 4.99 -13.82
N ARG A 276 -10.05 5.03 -14.50
CA ARG A 276 -9.70 6.11 -15.46
C ARG A 276 -10.68 6.28 -16.63
N SER A 277 -11.28 5.19 -17.11
CA SER A 277 -12.19 5.21 -18.27
C SER A 277 -13.68 5.15 -17.91
N GLY A 278 -14.00 5.37 -16.63
CA GLY A 278 -15.29 4.98 -16.07
C GLY A 278 -16.32 6.07 -15.82
N GLY A 279 -15.91 7.35 -15.88
CA GLY A 279 -16.66 8.56 -15.48
C GLY A 279 -17.87 8.33 -14.57
N MET A 280 -17.93 8.68 -13.29
CA MET A 280 -19.05 8.33 -12.37
C MET A 280 -19.31 6.84 -12.10
N ASN A 281 -19.00 5.90 -13.00
CA ASN A 281 -19.09 4.46 -12.75
C ASN A 281 -17.73 3.84 -12.38
N ARG A 282 -16.92 4.59 -11.64
CA ARG A 282 -15.62 4.14 -11.17
C ARG A 282 -15.76 3.00 -10.16
N PRO A 283 -14.77 2.09 -10.05
CA PRO A 283 -14.82 1.03 -9.08
C PRO A 283 -14.98 1.54 -7.65
N HIS A 284 -15.79 0.85 -6.87
CA HIS A 284 -15.95 1.15 -5.45
C HIS A 284 -16.30 -0.08 -4.62
N HIS A 285 -16.04 -0.02 -3.31
CA HIS A 285 -16.34 -1.13 -2.39
C HIS A 285 -15.59 -2.41 -2.80
N ILE A 286 -14.27 -2.30 -2.96
CA ILE A 286 -13.40 -3.41 -3.35
C ILE A 286 -12.56 -3.83 -2.15
N VAL A 287 -12.46 -5.14 -1.93
CA VAL A 287 -11.60 -5.74 -0.90
C VAL A 287 -10.51 -6.56 -1.59
N ILE A 288 -9.26 -6.25 -1.26
CA ILE A 288 -8.08 -7.00 -1.71
C ILE A 288 -7.42 -7.55 -0.44
N ALA A 289 -7.54 -8.85 -0.20
CA ALA A 289 -7.20 -9.45 1.07
C ALA A 289 -6.33 -10.70 0.97
N ASP A 290 -5.38 -10.89 1.88
CA ASP A 290 -4.68 -12.17 2.05
C ASP A 290 -3.92 -12.65 0.78
N ASN A 291 -3.53 -11.74 -0.11
CA ASN A 291 -2.78 -12.08 -1.33
C ASN A 291 -1.27 -11.94 -1.12
N ASN A 292 -0.49 -12.73 -1.85
CA ASN A 292 0.96 -12.58 -1.98
C ASN A 292 1.29 -12.10 -3.40
N VAL A 293 1.70 -10.85 -3.55
CA VAL A 293 1.94 -10.21 -4.86
C VAL A 293 3.40 -9.83 -4.99
N HIS A 294 4.12 -10.48 -5.89
CA HIS A 294 5.55 -10.29 -6.01
C HIS A 294 6.10 -10.38 -7.43
N ASP A 295 7.32 -9.86 -7.59
CA ASP A 295 8.07 -9.86 -8.85
C ASP A 295 7.33 -9.19 -10.02
N CYS A 296 6.39 -8.28 -9.76
CA CYS A 296 5.78 -7.43 -10.78
C CYS A 296 6.78 -6.40 -11.28
N ALA A 297 6.87 -6.26 -12.61
CA ALA A 297 7.74 -5.26 -13.21
C ALA A 297 7.24 -3.83 -12.90
N GLY A 298 5.91 -3.66 -12.83
CA GLY A 298 5.20 -2.48 -12.33
C GLY A 298 4.70 -2.66 -10.88
N ALA A 299 3.57 -2.03 -10.55
CA ALA A 299 3.04 -1.98 -9.18
C ALA A 299 2.64 -3.36 -8.63
N GLY A 300 2.70 -3.51 -7.30
CA GLY A 300 2.10 -4.66 -6.62
C GLY A 300 0.57 -4.57 -6.63
N ILE A 301 0.03 -3.67 -5.80
CA ILE A 301 -1.41 -3.38 -5.72
C ILE A 301 -1.64 -1.90 -5.97
N SER A 302 -2.58 -1.55 -6.86
CA SER A 302 -2.96 -0.15 -7.12
C SER A 302 -4.47 0.06 -7.06
N ALA A 303 -4.87 1.21 -6.53
CA ALA A 303 -6.23 1.72 -6.55
C ALA A 303 -6.23 3.12 -7.14
N ILE A 304 -6.70 3.24 -8.37
CA ILE A 304 -6.62 4.46 -9.19
C ILE A 304 -8.04 4.94 -9.48
N GLU A 305 -8.34 6.19 -9.13
CA GLU A 305 -9.66 6.80 -9.38
C GLU A 305 -10.82 5.93 -8.88
N SER A 306 -10.75 5.53 -7.61
CA SER A 306 -11.73 4.65 -6.97
C SER A 306 -12.03 5.12 -5.54
N ASP A 307 -13.04 4.50 -4.89
CA ASP A 307 -13.44 4.82 -3.51
C ASP A 307 -13.83 3.55 -2.74
N TYR A 308 -13.93 3.62 -1.42
CA TYR A 308 -14.33 2.45 -0.60
C TYR A 308 -13.42 1.23 -0.84
N ILE A 309 -12.11 1.41 -0.70
CA ILE A 309 -11.12 0.36 -0.99
C ILE A 309 -10.51 -0.14 0.30
N THR A 310 -10.54 -1.46 0.51
CA THR A 310 -9.85 -2.12 1.62
C THR A 310 -8.72 -2.99 1.07
N ILE A 311 -7.48 -2.70 1.45
CA ILE A 311 -6.29 -3.47 1.11
C ILE A 311 -5.74 -4.02 2.43
N GLU A 312 -5.93 -5.32 2.68
CA GLU A 312 -5.60 -5.88 3.99
C GLU A 312 -4.90 -7.23 3.97
N ARG A 313 -3.99 -7.46 4.93
CA ARG A 313 -3.30 -8.76 5.10
C ARG A 313 -2.57 -9.26 3.84
N ASN A 314 -2.21 -8.36 2.93
CA ASN A 314 -1.44 -8.74 1.74
C ASN A 314 0.06 -8.69 2.02
N SER A 315 0.82 -9.49 1.28
CA SER A 315 2.27 -9.36 1.13
C SER A 315 2.56 -8.77 -0.25
N THR A 316 3.26 -7.65 -0.33
CA THR A 316 3.69 -7.02 -1.60
C THR A 316 5.21 -6.90 -1.63
N SER A 317 5.88 -7.69 -2.48
CA SER A 317 7.35 -7.72 -2.48
C SER A 317 8.03 -7.73 -3.83
N TYR A 318 9.18 -7.06 -3.93
CA TYR A 318 10.02 -7.07 -5.14
C TYR A 318 9.29 -6.59 -6.41
N ASN A 319 8.31 -5.70 -6.23
CA ASN A 319 7.60 -5.08 -7.33
C ASN A 319 8.29 -3.77 -7.75
N SER A 320 7.81 -3.19 -8.85
CA SER A 320 8.24 -1.89 -9.41
C SER A 320 9.63 -1.87 -10.05
N TRP A 321 10.34 -3.00 -10.09
CA TRP A 321 11.76 -3.02 -10.45
C TRP A 321 12.06 -2.46 -11.84
N TYR A 322 11.21 -2.70 -12.82
CA TYR A 322 11.55 -2.46 -14.23
C TYR A 322 10.61 -1.51 -14.95
N THR A 323 9.63 -0.96 -14.25
CA THR A 323 8.69 -0.03 -14.85
C THR A 323 9.33 1.32 -15.14
N VAL A 324 8.83 1.99 -16.17
CA VAL A 324 9.15 3.38 -16.49
C VAL A 324 8.21 4.37 -15.79
N TYR A 325 7.33 3.89 -14.92
CA TYR A 325 6.38 4.70 -14.14
C TYR A 325 6.75 4.76 -12.66
N GLY A 326 6.29 5.80 -11.96
CA GLY A 326 6.39 5.93 -10.50
C GLY A 326 5.44 4.99 -9.75
N THR A 327 5.72 3.67 -9.76
CA THR A 327 4.88 2.68 -9.06
C THR A 327 5.43 2.33 -7.67
N SER A 328 4.63 1.64 -6.85
CA SER A 328 4.99 1.23 -5.49
C SER A 328 4.41 -0.15 -5.17
N GLY A 329 4.73 -0.69 -3.97
CA GLY A 329 4.14 -1.93 -3.48
C GLY A 329 2.62 -1.83 -3.35
N ILE A 330 2.13 -0.77 -2.70
CA ILE A 330 0.71 -0.41 -2.62
C ILE A 330 0.54 1.07 -2.97
N SER A 331 -0.33 1.38 -3.93
CA SER A 331 -0.59 2.76 -4.38
C SER A 331 -2.08 3.09 -4.37
N VAL A 332 -2.44 4.26 -3.84
CA VAL A 332 -3.78 4.85 -3.96
C VAL A 332 -3.63 6.19 -4.66
N PHE A 333 -4.17 6.33 -5.87
CA PHE A 333 -3.88 7.47 -6.75
C PHE A 333 -5.17 8.13 -7.27
N ASN A 334 -5.26 9.45 -7.16
CA ASN A 334 -6.36 10.27 -7.67
C ASN A 334 -7.75 9.75 -7.25
N SER A 335 -7.95 9.45 -5.96
CA SER A 335 -9.19 8.89 -5.43
C SER A 335 -10.41 9.72 -5.84
N TRP A 336 -11.52 9.02 -6.07
CA TRP A 336 -12.78 9.61 -6.51
C TRP A 336 -13.79 9.58 -5.37
N ASN A 337 -14.68 10.58 -5.27
CA ASN A 337 -15.76 10.56 -4.29
C ASN A 337 -16.95 9.78 -4.85
N TYR A 338 -17.17 8.55 -4.39
CA TYR A 338 -18.39 7.80 -4.70
C TYR A 338 -19.63 8.48 -4.11
N ASP A 339 -19.49 8.96 -2.88
CA ASP A 339 -20.48 9.72 -2.16
C ASP A 339 -19.82 10.87 -1.37
N ASN A 340 -20.61 11.55 -0.54
CA ASN A 340 -20.16 12.67 0.29
C ASN A 340 -19.93 12.28 1.76
N SER A 341 -19.86 10.97 2.07
CA SER A 341 -19.64 10.50 3.44
C SER A 341 -18.22 10.81 3.92
N THR A 342 -18.11 11.46 5.06
CA THR A 342 -16.83 11.82 5.70
C THR A 342 -16.70 11.29 7.13
N THR A 343 -17.66 10.47 7.58
CA THR A 343 -17.76 10.01 8.97
C THR A 343 -16.69 8.97 9.29
N ALA A 344 -16.53 7.96 8.43
CA ALA A 344 -15.59 6.86 8.57
C ALA A 344 -14.51 6.88 7.47
N PRO A 345 -13.35 6.21 7.68
CA PRO A 345 -12.42 5.91 6.61
C PRO A 345 -13.10 5.15 5.47
N ARG A 346 -12.87 5.61 4.24
CA ARG A 346 -13.36 4.94 3.03
C ARG A 346 -12.24 4.18 2.34
N ILE A 347 -10.99 4.61 2.51
CA ILE A 347 -9.83 3.86 2.01
C ILE A 347 -9.03 3.36 3.21
N ILE A 348 -8.89 2.05 3.32
CA ILE A 348 -8.28 1.36 4.45
C ILE A 348 -7.15 0.47 3.94
N ILE A 349 -5.93 0.72 4.41
CA ILE A 349 -4.74 -0.07 4.12
C ILE A 349 -4.23 -0.61 5.45
N ARG A 350 -4.44 -1.90 5.72
CA ARG A 350 -4.11 -2.46 7.04
C ARG A 350 -3.46 -3.83 7.05
N ARG A 351 -2.56 -4.06 8.01
CA ARG A 351 -1.95 -5.39 8.22
C ARG A 351 -1.21 -5.93 6.99
N ASN A 352 -0.77 -5.06 6.10
CA ASN A 352 0.00 -5.49 4.93
C ASN A 352 1.49 -5.55 5.28
N ARG A 353 2.22 -6.46 4.64
CA ARG A 353 3.67 -6.50 4.62
C ARG A 353 4.14 -6.04 3.24
N SER A 354 4.82 -4.90 3.15
CA SER A 354 5.26 -4.34 1.86
C SER A 354 6.78 -4.11 1.86
N PHE A 355 7.54 -4.84 1.06
CA PHE A 355 9.01 -4.81 1.15
C PHE A 355 9.76 -5.04 -0.15
N GLY A 356 10.97 -4.49 -0.28
CA GLY A 356 11.81 -4.71 -1.46
C GLY A 356 11.23 -4.17 -2.77
N ASN A 357 10.11 -3.43 -2.72
CA ASN A 357 9.52 -2.77 -3.88
C ASN A 357 10.41 -1.59 -4.22
N MET A 358 10.87 -1.44 -5.45
CA MET A 358 11.93 -0.49 -5.78
C MET A 358 11.89 -0.16 -7.26
N LEU A 359 12.21 1.08 -7.64
CA LEU A 359 12.48 1.43 -9.04
C LEU A 359 13.96 1.15 -9.35
N LYS A 360 14.26 0.27 -10.32
CA LYS A 360 15.62 0.09 -10.85
C LYS A 360 15.85 0.77 -12.20
N VAL A 361 14.76 1.25 -12.81
CA VAL A 361 14.73 2.13 -13.99
C VAL A 361 14.18 3.47 -13.54
N ALA A 362 14.76 4.57 -14.01
CA ALA A 362 14.31 5.91 -13.66
C ALA A 362 12.89 6.15 -14.21
N TRP A 363 12.01 6.74 -13.40
CA TRP A 363 10.70 7.16 -13.88
C TRP A 363 10.87 8.27 -14.90
N ASN A 364 10.33 8.05 -16.10
CA ASN A 364 10.27 9.02 -17.19
C ASN A 364 9.04 9.95 -17.04
N ILE A 365 9.20 10.98 -16.22
CA ILE A 365 8.12 11.91 -15.87
C ILE A 365 7.76 12.73 -17.11
N GLY A 366 6.52 12.62 -17.56
CA GLY A 366 6.04 13.29 -18.77
C GLY A 366 6.41 12.58 -20.07
N GLY A 367 7.14 11.46 -20.04
CA GLY A 367 7.38 10.61 -21.21
C GLY A 367 8.30 11.21 -22.29
N THR A 368 9.13 12.19 -21.94
CA THR A 368 10.04 12.88 -22.89
C THR A 368 11.49 12.44 -22.75
N GLY A 369 11.85 11.77 -21.65
CA GLY A 369 13.24 11.44 -21.31
C GLY A 369 14.05 12.61 -20.74
N THR A 370 13.41 13.77 -20.51
CA THR A 370 14.10 14.97 -20.02
C THR A 370 13.96 15.17 -18.51
N ASN A 371 13.03 14.47 -17.86
CA ASN A 371 12.83 14.50 -16.42
C ASN A 371 12.79 13.08 -15.87
N CYS A 372 13.96 12.60 -15.45
CA CYS A 372 14.21 11.21 -15.12
C CYS A 372 14.69 11.09 -13.69
N ARG A 373 13.93 10.40 -12.82
CA ARG A 373 14.27 10.31 -11.41
C ARG A 373 13.66 9.11 -10.71
N PHE A 374 14.34 8.66 -9.66
CA PHE A 374 13.79 7.74 -8.68
C PHE A 374 13.02 8.54 -7.62
N TYR A 375 11.69 8.52 -7.67
CA TYR A 375 10.83 9.12 -6.64
C TYR A 375 10.05 8.09 -5.82
N ASP A 376 9.75 6.94 -6.41
CA ASP A 376 8.87 5.92 -5.86
C ASP A 376 9.57 4.57 -5.65
N GLY A 377 8.82 3.47 -5.75
CA GLY A 377 9.14 2.21 -5.10
C GLY A 377 8.79 2.23 -3.61
N ASN A 378 7.76 2.98 -3.20
CA ASN A 378 7.37 3.06 -1.79
C ASN A 378 6.78 1.72 -1.31
N GLY A 379 6.76 1.51 0.01
CA GLY A 379 5.98 0.44 0.61
C GLY A 379 4.47 0.69 0.40
N ILE A 380 4.01 1.86 0.84
CA ILE A 380 2.64 2.36 0.66
C ILE A 380 2.69 3.83 0.24
N ILE A 381 1.88 4.22 -0.74
CA ILE A 381 1.69 5.63 -1.12
C ILE A 381 0.21 5.99 -1.27
N LEU A 382 -0.18 7.11 -0.68
CA LEU A 382 -1.38 7.86 -1.04
C LEU A 382 -0.93 9.04 -1.90
N ASP A 383 -1.40 9.11 -3.15
CA ASP A 383 -0.83 10.01 -4.16
C ASP A 383 -1.89 10.88 -4.83
N ASN A 384 -1.64 12.20 -4.83
CA ASN A 384 -2.41 13.20 -5.57
C ASN A 384 -3.93 13.13 -5.37
N ASN A 385 -4.39 12.97 -4.13
CA ASN A 385 -5.82 12.89 -3.81
C ASN A 385 -6.49 14.26 -3.56
N ARG A 386 -5.70 15.31 -3.33
CA ARG A 386 -6.12 16.70 -3.18
C ARG A 386 -6.37 17.36 -4.54
N ALA A 387 -7.26 18.36 -4.61
CA ALA A 387 -7.53 19.09 -5.86
C ALA A 387 -6.26 19.75 -6.44
N ASN A 388 -5.60 20.61 -5.64
CA ASN A 388 -4.47 21.44 -6.09
C ASN A 388 -3.34 21.43 -5.04
N ASP A 389 -2.13 21.75 -5.48
CA ASP A 389 -0.98 21.96 -4.60
C ASP A 389 -1.29 23.09 -3.59
N PRO A 390 -1.10 22.89 -2.27
CA PRO A 390 -1.32 23.94 -1.28
C PRO A 390 -0.34 25.11 -1.41
N THR A 391 0.83 24.90 -2.04
CA THR A 391 1.87 25.93 -2.22
C THR A 391 1.85 26.58 -3.60
N ASN A 392 1.12 26.00 -4.56
CA ASN A 392 0.90 26.55 -5.89
C ASN A 392 -0.47 26.10 -6.44
N THR A 393 -1.52 26.86 -6.15
CA THR A 393 -2.91 26.48 -6.45
C THR A 393 -3.21 26.35 -7.95
N SER A 394 -2.34 26.85 -8.84
CA SER A 394 -2.42 26.65 -10.29
C SER A 394 -2.05 25.23 -10.73
N VAL A 395 -1.35 24.46 -9.87
CA VAL A 395 -0.96 23.08 -10.15
C VAL A 395 -2.05 22.15 -9.64
N GLN A 396 -2.84 21.62 -10.56
CA GLN A 396 -3.79 20.54 -10.28
C GLN A 396 -3.05 19.26 -9.91
N LYS A 397 -3.52 18.57 -8.87
CA LYS A 397 -3.01 17.26 -8.44
C LYS A 397 -4.01 16.17 -8.80
N ASN A 398 -5.21 16.24 -8.24
CA ASN A 398 -6.31 15.34 -8.59
C ASN A 398 -7.17 15.94 -9.71
N PRO A 399 -7.20 15.36 -10.93
CA PRO A 399 -8.06 15.83 -12.01
C PRO A 399 -9.56 15.66 -11.71
N LEU A 400 -9.93 14.84 -10.72
CA LEU A 400 -11.31 14.62 -10.28
C LEU A 400 -11.77 15.60 -9.19
N GLY A 401 -10.94 16.57 -8.81
CA GLY A 401 -11.20 17.49 -7.71
C GLY A 401 -10.78 16.92 -6.36
N ALA A 402 -11.13 17.60 -5.26
CA ALA A 402 -10.69 17.22 -3.93
C ALA A 402 -11.38 15.92 -3.47
N TYR A 403 -10.59 14.91 -3.09
CA TYR A 403 -11.13 13.77 -2.36
C TYR A 403 -11.45 14.16 -0.92
N THR A 404 -12.70 13.92 -0.47
CA THR A 404 -13.18 14.33 0.86
C THR A 404 -13.23 13.19 1.86
N GLY A 405 -13.03 11.95 1.39
CA GLY A 405 -12.99 10.77 2.23
C GLY A 405 -11.77 10.73 3.13
N LYS A 406 -11.83 9.89 4.16
CA LYS A 406 -10.73 9.65 5.08
C LYS A 406 -9.94 8.41 4.68
N PHE A 407 -8.62 8.46 4.91
CA PHE A 407 -7.71 7.33 4.73
C PHE A 407 -7.30 6.77 6.09
N GLN A 408 -7.24 5.45 6.21
CA GLN A 408 -6.71 4.73 7.37
C GLN A 408 -5.54 3.84 6.92
N VAL A 409 -4.33 4.14 7.37
CA VAL A 409 -3.12 3.36 7.12
C VAL A 409 -2.64 2.82 8.46
N GLU A 410 -2.90 1.54 8.74
CA GLU A 410 -2.70 1.00 10.09
C GLU A 410 -2.10 -0.40 10.17
N ASN A 411 -1.31 -0.66 11.22
CA ASN A 411 -0.70 -1.98 11.44
C ASN A 411 0.04 -2.53 10.21
N ASN A 412 0.59 -1.69 9.34
CA ASN A 412 1.38 -2.17 8.20
C ASN A 412 2.86 -2.30 8.59
N VAL A 413 3.55 -3.20 7.89
CA VAL A 413 4.98 -3.43 8.04
C VAL A 413 5.65 -3.14 6.70
N CYS A 414 6.39 -2.03 6.61
CA CYS A 414 7.06 -1.61 5.39
C CYS A 414 8.58 -1.61 5.55
N TYR A 415 9.33 -2.38 4.78
CA TYR A 415 10.78 -2.42 4.97
C TYR A 415 11.58 -2.61 3.68
N GLN A 416 12.79 -2.06 3.65
CA GLN A 416 13.72 -2.22 2.53
C GLN A 416 13.11 -1.90 1.16
N ASN A 417 12.11 -1.03 1.10
CA ASN A 417 11.59 -0.51 -0.14
C ASN A 417 12.55 0.54 -0.70
N GLY A 418 12.58 0.69 -2.02
CA GLY A 418 13.39 1.67 -2.74
C GLY A 418 12.97 3.11 -2.47
N GLY A 419 11.65 3.33 -2.37
CA GLY A 419 11.02 4.56 -1.93
C GLY A 419 10.81 4.58 -0.41
N ARG A 420 9.95 5.49 0.09
CA ARG A 420 9.62 5.56 1.52
C ARG A 420 8.85 4.34 2.01
N GLY A 421 8.83 4.12 3.31
CA GLY A 421 7.95 3.10 3.92
C GLY A 421 6.48 3.45 3.70
N ILE A 422 6.09 4.66 4.11
CA ILE A 422 4.75 5.23 3.92
C ILE A 422 4.90 6.66 3.36
N ASN A 423 4.24 6.94 2.25
CA ASN A 423 4.26 8.26 1.62
C ASN A 423 2.83 8.83 1.55
N ILE A 424 2.58 9.92 2.28
CA ILE A 424 1.31 10.65 2.25
C ILE A 424 1.52 11.89 1.38
N ASN A 425 1.23 11.76 0.09
CA ASN A 425 1.48 12.78 -0.92
C ASN A 425 0.17 13.43 -1.37
N PHE A 426 0.02 14.74 -1.14
CA PHE A 426 -1.16 15.54 -1.48
C PHE A 426 -2.48 14.81 -1.15
N SER A 427 -2.60 14.28 0.07
CA SER A 427 -3.68 13.40 0.51
C SER A 427 -4.15 13.80 1.90
N ASP A 428 -5.20 14.62 1.95
CA ASP A 428 -5.74 15.15 3.20
C ASP A 428 -6.43 14.05 4.05
N ASN A 429 -6.58 14.30 5.35
CA ASN A 429 -7.33 13.47 6.30
C ASN A 429 -6.85 12.01 6.44
N ALA A 430 -5.55 11.76 6.24
CA ALA A 430 -4.96 10.45 6.48
C ALA A 430 -4.68 10.21 7.98
N SER A 431 -5.03 9.02 8.47
CA SER A 431 -4.61 8.52 9.78
C SER A 431 -3.58 7.41 9.59
N VAL A 432 -2.40 7.57 10.19
CA VAL A 432 -1.26 6.65 10.13
C VAL A 432 -1.02 6.13 11.54
N ILE A 433 -1.47 4.90 11.84
CA ILE A 433 -1.56 4.39 13.21
C ILE A 433 -0.92 3.01 13.37
N ASN A 434 -0.08 2.82 14.39
CA ASN A 434 0.50 1.52 14.70
C ASN A 434 1.25 0.86 13.52
N ASN A 435 1.89 1.60 12.63
CA ASN A 435 2.71 1.02 11.57
C ASN A 435 4.14 0.80 12.06
N THR A 436 4.85 -0.15 11.47
CA THR A 436 6.28 -0.35 11.66
C THR A 436 6.99 -0.26 10.33
N THR A 437 8.01 0.59 10.26
CA THR A 437 8.83 0.72 9.05
C THR A 437 10.32 0.56 9.38
N TYR A 438 11.07 0.00 8.43
CA TYR A 438 12.49 -0.32 8.63
C TYR A 438 13.32 -0.17 7.36
N ARG A 439 14.27 0.76 7.38
CA ARG A 439 15.29 1.00 6.36
C ARG A 439 14.72 1.00 4.95
N ASN A 440 13.70 1.80 4.72
CA ASN A 440 13.24 2.12 3.38
C ASN A 440 14.17 3.17 2.74
N GLY A 441 13.87 3.60 1.51
CA GLY A 441 14.73 4.51 0.76
C GLY A 441 15.92 3.82 0.08
N GLN A 442 15.80 2.57 -0.33
CA GLN A 442 16.91 1.79 -0.92
C GLN A 442 17.25 2.18 -2.38
N SER A 443 16.42 2.97 -3.05
CA SER A 443 16.71 3.48 -4.40
C SER A 443 17.68 4.65 -4.29
N ASP A 444 18.98 4.37 -4.36
CA ASP A 444 20.00 5.41 -4.43
C ASP A 444 20.10 5.90 -5.88
N GLY A 445 19.44 7.02 -6.19
CA GLY A 445 19.48 7.58 -7.53
C GLY A 445 20.89 8.04 -7.94
N GLY A 446 21.31 7.76 -9.18
CA GLY A 446 22.60 8.16 -9.76
C GLY A 446 22.81 9.67 -9.99
N SER A 447 22.19 10.54 -9.20
CA SER A 447 22.29 12.01 -9.35
C SER A 447 22.34 12.75 -8.01
N GLY A 448 22.72 12.08 -6.92
CA GLY A 448 22.95 12.72 -5.63
C GLY A 448 21.67 13.17 -4.89
N ILE A 449 20.50 12.65 -5.27
CA ILE A 449 19.27 12.83 -4.50
C ILE A 449 18.65 11.47 -4.21
N GLY A 450 19.01 10.90 -3.06
CA GLY A 450 18.42 9.67 -2.55
C GLY A 450 16.95 9.88 -2.19
N ILE A 451 16.15 8.81 -2.29
CA ILE A 451 14.85 8.79 -1.64
C ILE A 451 15.09 8.55 -0.15
N GLU A 452 14.87 9.58 0.65
CA GLU A 452 14.96 9.49 2.11
C GLU A 452 13.57 9.35 2.74
N ASN A 453 13.59 8.97 4.02
CA ASN A 453 12.48 8.88 4.96
C ASN A 453 11.74 7.52 4.98
N GLU A 454 11.34 7.17 6.18
CA GLU A 454 10.38 6.12 6.49
C GLU A 454 8.94 6.60 6.31
N LEU A 455 8.66 7.83 6.75
CA LEU A 455 7.41 8.54 6.53
C LEU A 455 7.69 9.92 5.95
N ILE A 456 6.96 10.28 4.90
CA ILE A 456 6.82 11.66 4.48
C ILE A 456 5.34 12.06 4.42
N VAL A 457 5.04 13.26 4.90
CA VAL A 457 3.76 13.94 4.68
C VAL A 457 4.01 15.17 3.82
N LEU A 458 3.67 15.08 2.55
CA LEU A 458 3.90 16.13 1.55
C LEU A 458 2.58 16.76 1.13
N GLY A 459 2.44 18.09 1.27
CA GLY A 459 1.32 18.86 0.75
C GLY A 459 -0.07 18.42 1.25
N SER A 460 -0.13 17.82 2.44
CA SER A 460 -1.32 17.17 2.99
C SER A 460 -1.77 17.80 4.30
N LEU A 461 -3.08 17.93 4.51
CA LEU A 461 -3.71 18.54 5.69
C LEU A 461 -4.46 17.50 6.52
N GLY A 462 -4.62 17.78 7.82
CA GLY A 462 -5.41 16.94 8.74
C GLY A 462 -4.83 15.54 8.95
N THR A 463 -3.54 15.35 8.65
CA THR A 463 -2.87 14.06 8.84
C THR A 463 -2.64 13.79 10.32
N ARG A 464 -2.92 12.57 10.77
CA ARG A 464 -2.82 12.12 12.15
C ARG A 464 -1.84 10.94 12.23
N VAL A 465 -0.78 11.04 13.02
CA VAL A 465 0.31 10.06 13.06
C VAL A 465 0.55 9.59 14.49
N TYR A 466 0.12 8.38 14.84
CA TYR A 466 0.17 7.89 16.22
C TYR A 466 0.72 6.48 16.35
N ASN A 467 1.45 6.21 17.42
CA ASN A 467 1.90 4.87 17.79
C ASN A 467 2.70 4.15 16.70
N ASN A 468 3.42 4.84 15.82
CA ASN A 468 4.20 4.20 14.75
C ASN A 468 5.68 4.05 15.14
N ILE A 469 6.35 3.02 14.61
CA ILE A 469 7.82 2.91 14.62
C ILE A 469 8.36 3.28 13.24
N PHE A 470 9.26 4.26 13.19
CA PHE A 470 9.98 4.68 11.99
C PHE A 470 11.48 4.49 12.19
N TYR A 471 12.01 3.36 11.72
CA TYR A 471 13.43 3.05 11.78
C TYR A 471 14.07 3.35 10.41
N GLY A 472 14.72 4.50 10.27
CA GLY A 472 15.45 4.92 9.07
C GLY A 472 16.83 4.27 8.87
N LYS A 473 17.39 4.42 7.66
CA LYS A 473 18.80 4.08 7.39
C LYS A 473 19.72 4.93 8.28
N ALA A 474 20.89 4.39 8.59
CA ALA A 474 21.89 5.12 9.37
C ALA A 474 22.30 6.41 8.64
N GLY A 475 22.23 7.54 9.33
CA GLY A 475 22.60 8.84 8.77
C GLY A 475 21.45 9.60 8.09
N GLU A 476 20.28 8.99 7.95
CA GLU A 476 19.12 9.61 7.31
C GLU A 476 18.06 10.07 8.32
N THR A 477 17.22 11.00 7.88
CA THR A 477 16.10 11.51 8.66
C THR A 477 14.90 10.55 8.49
N PRO A 478 14.37 9.90 9.55
CA PRO A 478 13.30 8.92 9.39
C PRO A 478 11.96 9.55 8.99
N THR A 479 11.67 10.79 9.41
CA THR A 479 10.36 11.39 9.16
C THR A 479 10.46 12.84 8.71
N SER A 480 9.65 13.23 7.74
CA SER A 480 9.58 14.60 7.24
C SER A 480 8.14 15.05 6.97
N VAL A 481 7.90 16.35 7.13
CA VAL A 481 6.63 17.01 6.78
C VAL A 481 6.97 18.26 5.99
N SER A 482 6.32 18.44 4.84
CA SER A 482 6.53 19.61 3.98
C SER A 482 5.21 20.02 3.33
N GLY A 483 4.92 21.32 3.29
CA GLY A 483 3.68 21.85 2.69
C GLY A 483 2.37 21.45 3.39
N GLY A 484 2.43 20.83 4.58
CA GLY A 484 1.26 20.48 5.39
C GLY A 484 1.20 21.30 6.69
N SER A 485 0.09 21.99 6.95
CA SER A 485 -0.04 22.93 8.08
C SER A 485 -0.78 22.39 9.32
N THR A 486 -1.21 21.12 9.32
CA THR A 486 -2.11 20.57 10.37
C THR A 486 -1.82 19.11 10.75
N VAL A 487 -0.55 18.69 10.73
CA VAL A 487 -0.15 17.33 11.15
C VAL A 487 -0.20 17.22 12.68
N GLN A 488 -0.98 16.26 13.18
CA GLN A 488 -0.99 15.89 14.59
C GLN A 488 -0.20 14.60 14.78
N HIS A 489 0.68 14.55 15.78
CA HIS A 489 1.54 13.39 15.99
C HIS A 489 1.91 13.19 17.46
N ASN A 490 1.72 11.98 18.00
CA ASN A 490 2.12 11.61 19.37
C ASN A 490 2.48 10.12 19.46
N ASN A 491 3.26 9.74 20.48
CA ASN A 491 3.59 8.35 20.80
C ASN A 491 4.21 7.58 19.63
N ASN A 492 4.89 8.25 18.70
CA ASN A 492 5.69 7.59 17.68
C ASN A 492 7.10 7.35 18.20
N LEU A 493 7.78 6.33 17.68
CA LEU A 493 9.18 6.05 17.91
C LEU A 493 9.97 6.29 16.63
N THR A 494 11.03 7.10 16.68
CA THR A 494 11.95 7.33 15.56
C THR A 494 13.37 6.88 15.91
N PHE A 495 14.05 6.23 14.95
CA PHE A 495 15.45 5.81 15.09
C PHE A 495 16.16 5.87 13.74
N GLY A 496 17.37 6.43 13.67
CA GLY A 496 18.09 6.67 12.39
C GLY A 496 19.52 7.22 12.50
N GLY A 497 20.02 7.49 13.72
CA GLY A 497 21.45 7.70 14.00
C GLY A 497 22.01 9.12 13.80
N ALA A 498 21.40 10.01 13.01
CA ALA A 498 21.94 11.37 12.81
C ALA A 498 20.91 12.50 12.99
N ASN A 499 19.64 12.27 12.64
CA ASN A 499 18.57 13.24 12.84
C ASN A 499 17.25 12.52 13.19
N ASN A 500 16.54 13.07 14.15
CA ASN A 500 15.39 12.45 14.80
C ASN A 500 14.06 12.65 14.05
N GLY A 501 14.10 13.36 12.92
CA GLY A 501 12.93 13.64 12.09
C GLY A 501 12.04 14.75 12.63
N TYR A 502 10.83 14.83 12.10
CA TYR A 502 9.85 15.86 12.43
C TYR A 502 9.25 15.69 13.85
N PHE A 503 9.19 14.46 14.37
CA PHE A 503 8.44 14.13 15.59
C PHE A 503 9.26 14.33 16.87
N THR A 504 9.65 15.58 17.18
CA THR A 504 10.57 15.90 18.29
C THR A 504 9.90 16.27 19.62
N THR A 505 8.56 16.23 19.71
CA THR A 505 7.83 16.56 20.95
C THR A 505 8.01 15.49 22.03
N ALA A 506 7.90 15.87 23.31
CA ALA A 506 8.14 14.99 24.47
C ALA A 506 7.24 13.75 24.56
N GLN A 507 6.13 13.70 23.81
CA GLN A 507 5.25 12.52 23.73
C GLN A 507 5.75 11.46 22.74
N ASN A 508 6.76 11.76 21.93
CA ASN A 508 7.37 10.80 21.01
C ASN A 508 8.68 10.23 21.60
N LEU A 509 9.00 8.98 21.26
CA LEU A 509 10.25 8.32 21.64
C LEU A 509 11.29 8.53 20.54
N VAL A 510 12.23 9.42 20.80
CA VAL A 510 13.11 9.94 19.78
C VAL A 510 14.53 9.42 19.95
N GLY A 511 15.12 8.85 18.90
CA GLY A 511 16.47 8.30 18.91
C GLY A 511 16.61 7.00 19.69
N GLN A 512 15.50 6.34 20.01
CA GLN A 512 15.45 5.10 20.80
C GLN A 512 15.40 3.89 19.86
N ASP A 513 16.33 2.94 19.99
CA ASP A 513 16.27 1.69 19.22
C ASP A 513 15.03 0.89 19.65
N PRO A 514 14.14 0.46 18.73
CA PRO A 514 12.98 -0.36 19.09
C PRO A 514 13.34 -1.78 19.54
N LEU A 515 14.60 -2.20 19.45
CA LEU A 515 15.10 -3.52 19.87
C LEU A 515 14.30 -4.66 19.22
N PHE A 516 14.22 -4.63 17.89
CA PHE A 516 13.59 -5.70 17.12
C PHE A 516 14.33 -7.03 17.30
N SER A 517 13.58 -8.12 17.43
CA SER A 517 14.12 -9.46 17.65
C SER A 517 15.05 -9.93 16.52
N ASN A 518 14.69 -9.67 15.26
CA ASN A 518 15.52 -10.01 14.10
C ASN A 518 15.11 -9.21 12.84
N ALA A 519 15.33 -7.89 12.87
CA ALA A 519 14.92 -6.99 11.79
C ALA A 519 15.58 -7.31 10.43
N ALA A 520 16.81 -7.84 10.44
CA ALA A 520 17.53 -8.22 9.23
C ALA A 520 16.81 -9.30 8.40
N ASN A 521 15.98 -10.12 9.04
CA ASN A 521 15.18 -11.17 8.41
C ASN A 521 13.68 -10.81 8.35
N GLY A 522 13.32 -9.53 8.46
CA GLY A 522 11.92 -9.08 8.42
C GLY A 522 11.10 -9.41 9.68
N ASN A 523 11.75 -9.79 10.78
CA ASN A 523 11.10 -10.02 12.07
C ASN A 523 11.22 -8.77 12.94
N PHE A 524 10.09 -8.06 13.06
CA PHE A 524 9.97 -6.81 13.81
C PHE A 524 9.22 -6.97 15.14
N TRP A 525 9.16 -8.18 15.69
CA TRP A 525 8.70 -8.39 17.06
C TRP A 525 9.62 -7.65 18.02
N LEU A 526 9.04 -6.91 18.98
CA LEU A 526 9.79 -6.17 19.99
C LEU A 526 10.43 -7.13 20.99
N SER A 527 11.69 -6.90 21.34
CA SER A 527 12.38 -7.71 22.34
C SER A 527 11.81 -7.48 23.75
N LYS A 528 11.68 -8.57 24.51
CA LYS A 528 11.38 -8.52 25.95
C LYS A 528 12.63 -8.40 26.81
N VAL A 529 13.78 -8.85 26.30
CA VAL A 529 15.08 -8.85 27.00
C VAL A 529 16.20 -8.63 25.96
N PRO A 530 16.87 -7.47 25.97
CA PRO A 530 16.51 -6.24 26.72
C PRO A 530 15.10 -5.77 26.37
N LEU A 531 14.39 -5.14 27.32
CA LEU A 531 13.01 -4.67 27.09
C LEU A 531 13.01 -3.53 26.08
N SER A 532 12.25 -3.70 25.00
CA SER A 532 12.05 -2.66 24.00
C SER A 532 11.42 -1.40 24.60
N PRO A 533 11.91 -0.19 24.25
CA PRO A 533 11.29 1.06 24.67
C PRO A 533 9.92 1.29 24.03
N ALA A 534 9.52 0.53 23.01
CA ALA A 534 8.20 0.65 22.39
C ALA A 534 7.08 -0.06 23.19
N ILE A 535 7.43 -0.97 24.10
CA ILE A 535 6.48 -1.77 24.87
C ILE A 535 5.78 -0.89 25.93
N ASN A 536 4.44 -0.89 25.94
CA ASN A 536 3.58 -0.08 26.82
C ASN A 536 3.87 1.44 26.77
N LYS A 537 4.24 1.97 25.61
CA LYS A 537 4.50 3.41 25.42
C LYS A 537 3.60 4.08 24.38
N GLY A 538 2.68 3.34 23.78
CA GLY A 538 1.65 3.88 22.90
C GLY A 538 0.56 4.62 23.66
N SER A 539 -0.16 5.47 22.93
CA SER A 539 -1.40 6.11 23.37
C SER A 539 -2.53 5.08 23.50
N ASN A 540 -3.39 5.25 24.51
CA ASN A 540 -4.66 4.52 24.66
C ASN A 540 -5.88 5.42 24.37
N VAL A 541 -5.67 6.61 23.81
CA VAL A 541 -6.77 7.50 23.45
C VAL A 541 -7.48 6.93 22.22
N GLN A 542 -8.82 6.82 22.27
CA GLN A 542 -9.61 6.33 21.15
C GLN A 542 -9.28 7.10 19.86
N GLY A 543 -8.97 6.36 18.79
CA GLY A 543 -8.56 6.96 17.51
C GLY A 543 -7.06 7.30 17.39
N GLN A 544 -6.25 7.05 18.43
CA GLN A 544 -4.79 7.16 18.39
C GLN A 544 -4.08 5.80 18.46
N PHE A 545 -4.83 4.71 18.62
CA PHE A 545 -4.33 3.34 18.54
C PHE A 545 -5.36 2.45 17.86
N THR A 546 -4.89 1.32 17.35
CA THR A 546 -5.77 0.31 16.75
C THR A 546 -6.21 -0.72 17.80
N PRO A 547 -7.47 -1.20 17.77
CA PRO A 547 -7.94 -2.18 18.75
C PRO A 547 -7.25 -3.54 18.67
N ASN A 548 -6.67 -3.89 17.51
CA ASN A 548 -6.01 -5.16 17.28
C ASN A 548 -4.78 -4.95 16.42
N ASP A 549 -3.68 -5.66 16.70
CA ASP A 549 -2.39 -5.55 16.02
C ASP A 549 -2.36 -6.19 14.61
N PHE A 550 -1.15 -6.36 14.06
CA PHE A 550 -0.88 -7.02 12.78
C PHE A 550 -1.49 -8.44 12.67
N TYR A 551 -1.39 -9.24 13.74
CA TYR A 551 -1.87 -10.63 13.77
C TYR A 551 -3.30 -10.76 14.33
N GLY A 552 -3.90 -9.65 14.76
CA GLY A 552 -5.24 -9.64 15.36
C GLY A 552 -5.24 -9.75 16.87
N THR A 553 -4.09 -9.66 17.53
CA THR A 553 -3.99 -9.58 19.00
C THR A 553 -4.62 -8.28 19.49
N SER A 554 -5.54 -8.35 20.45
CA SER A 554 -6.20 -7.15 20.99
C SER A 554 -5.22 -6.24 21.72
N ARG A 555 -5.46 -4.93 21.67
CA ARG A 555 -4.68 -3.91 22.40
C ARG A 555 -5.54 -3.18 23.45
N PRO A 556 -4.95 -2.75 24.58
CA PRO A 556 -3.62 -3.10 25.06
C PRO A 556 -3.61 -4.49 25.73
N GLN A 557 -2.46 -5.17 25.73
CA GLN A 557 -2.24 -6.41 26.49
C GLN A 557 -1.73 -6.15 27.92
N SER A 558 -1.37 -4.90 28.23
CA SER A 558 -0.93 -4.47 29.56
C SER A 558 -1.33 -2.99 29.79
N LEU A 559 -0.44 -2.16 30.35
CA LEU A 559 -0.75 -0.78 30.76
C LEU A 559 -1.18 0.12 29.59
N SER A 560 -0.53 -0.01 28.44
CA SER A 560 -0.94 0.70 27.22
C SER A 560 -0.53 -0.05 25.97
N ALA A 561 -1.07 0.38 24.82
CA ALA A 561 -0.73 -0.22 23.55
C ALA A 561 0.77 -0.10 23.31
N ASP A 562 1.36 -1.10 22.65
CA ASP A 562 2.72 -0.98 22.16
C ASP A 562 2.78 -0.03 20.96
N ILE A 563 3.90 0.69 20.83
CA ILE A 563 4.20 1.46 19.61
C ILE A 563 4.59 0.46 18.51
N GLY A 564 4.08 0.65 17.30
CA GLY A 564 4.33 -0.19 16.13
C GLY A 564 3.23 -1.20 15.85
N ALA A 565 3.47 -2.06 14.87
CA ALA A 565 2.48 -2.97 14.29
C ALA A 565 2.17 -4.21 15.13
N PHE A 566 2.98 -4.53 16.13
CA PHE A 566 2.83 -5.73 16.96
C PHE A 566 2.49 -5.35 18.40
N GLU A 567 1.65 -6.15 19.04
CA GLU A 567 1.36 -6.07 20.48
C GLU A 567 1.98 -7.27 21.18
N ILE A 568 2.80 -7.02 22.19
CA ILE A 568 3.52 -8.05 22.93
C ILE A 568 2.66 -8.55 24.09
N THR A 569 2.37 -9.86 24.09
CA THR A 569 1.65 -10.52 25.18
C THR A 569 2.60 -10.99 26.29
N GLY A 570 2.08 -11.22 27.49
CA GLY A 570 2.82 -11.88 28.57
C GLY A 570 3.99 -11.07 29.14
N VAL A 571 3.99 -9.75 28.98
CA VAL A 571 4.82 -8.83 29.76
C VAL A 571 3.98 -8.44 30.98
N ALA A 572 4.28 -8.99 32.15
CA ALA A 572 3.55 -8.64 33.36
C ALA A 572 3.63 -7.12 33.58
N ALA A 573 2.54 -6.48 34.01
CA ALA A 573 2.52 -5.03 34.31
C ALA A 573 3.65 -4.59 35.28
N ARG A 574 4.20 -5.54 36.06
CA ARG A 574 5.36 -5.34 36.93
C ARG A 574 6.69 -5.21 36.18
N MET A 575 6.88 -5.90 35.04
CA MET A 575 8.08 -5.75 34.20
C MET A 575 8.07 -4.45 33.38
N ALA A 576 6.89 -3.90 33.07
CA ALA A 576 6.75 -2.60 32.41
C ALA A 576 6.96 -1.41 33.38
N ALA A 577 6.76 -1.63 34.68
CA ALA A 577 7.04 -0.67 35.74
C ALA A 577 8.53 -0.63 36.15
N GLU A 578 9.32 -1.66 35.79
CA GLU A 578 10.75 -1.78 36.11
C GLU A 578 11.68 -0.95 35.21
N LEU A 579 11.13 -0.12 34.31
CA LEU A 579 11.91 0.77 33.41
C LEU A 579 11.42 2.23 33.42
N LEU A 580 11.00 2.73 34.58
CA LEU A 580 11.45 4.07 34.97
C LEU A 580 12.98 3.99 35.08
N PRO A 581 13.76 5.03 34.75
CA PRO A 581 15.22 4.97 34.89
C PRO A 581 15.50 4.41 36.28
N GLU A 582 16.34 3.39 36.41
CA GLU A 582 16.69 2.87 37.74
C GLU A 582 17.28 4.02 38.56
N THR A 583 16.41 4.70 39.31
CA THR A 583 16.75 5.64 40.35
C THR A 583 16.96 4.91 41.67
N GLY A 584 16.73 3.59 41.69
CA GLY A 584 16.96 2.72 42.82
C GLY A 584 18.45 2.52 43.12
N LEU A 585 18.76 2.41 44.39
CA LEU A 585 20.08 2.17 44.96
C LEU A 585 20.66 0.85 44.46
N GLN A 586 21.65 0.94 43.59
CA GLN A 586 22.48 -0.16 43.12
C GLN A 586 23.82 -0.16 43.84
N VAL A 587 24.30 -1.35 44.17
CA VAL A 587 25.56 -1.54 44.91
C VAL A 587 26.31 -2.70 44.28
N THR A 588 27.48 -2.38 43.73
CA THR A 588 28.39 -3.35 43.13
C THR A 588 29.63 -3.47 43.99
N LEU A 589 29.92 -4.68 44.44
CA LEU A 589 31.17 -5.00 45.10
C LEU A 589 32.26 -5.18 44.03
N LEU A 590 33.33 -4.40 44.10
CA LEU A 590 34.37 -4.41 43.05
C LEU A 590 35.31 -5.61 43.18
N GLU A 591 35.37 -6.23 44.35
CA GLU A 591 36.22 -7.39 44.61
C GLU A 591 35.60 -8.32 45.65
N ASN A 592 35.52 -9.62 45.34
CA ASN A 592 35.06 -10.67 46.26
C ASN A 592 35.63 -12.04 45.83
N PRO A 593 36.50 -12.70 46.62
CA PRO A 593 36.93 -12.34 47.97
C PRO A 593 37.82 -11.10 48.00
N VAL A 594 37.65 -10.24 49.00
CA VAL A 594 38.48 -9.05 49.22
C VAL A 594 39.86 -9.47 49.71
N GLN A 595 40.90 -9.10 48.97
CA GLN A 595 42.30 -9.40 49.31
C GLN A 595 42.94 -8.31 50.18
N ASP A 596 42.48 -7.06 50.02
CA ASP A 596 43.04 -5.90 50.72
C ASP A 596 42.45 -5.67 52.13
N ASP A 597 42.91 -4.59 52.79
CA ASP A 597 42.43 -4.15 54.10
C ASP A 597 41.14 -3.30 54.07
N ALA A 598 40.52 -3.18 52.90
CA ALA A 598 39.27 -2.45 52.72
C ALA A 598 38.40 -3.07 51.64
N VAL A 599 37.08 -2.93 51.80
CA VAL A 599 36.08 -3.25 50.79
C VAL A 599 35.90 -2.04 49.88
N ILE A 600 36.01 -2.22 48.57
CA ILE A 600 35.65 -1.19 47.61
C ILE A 600 34.30 -1.52 46.98
N VAL A 601 33.34 -0.62 47.14
CA VAL A 601 32.02 -0.74 46.53
C VAL A 601 31.72 0.45 45.65
N GLN A 602 31.10 0.20 44.51
CA GLN A 602 30.52 1.22 43.66
C GLN A 602 29.02 1.30 43.95
N VAL A 603 28.54 2.50 44.28
CA VAL A 603 27.14 2.77 44.55
C VAL A 603 26.62 3.73 43.47
N SER A 604 25.48 3.40 42.87
CA SER A 604 24.78 4.22 41.87
C SER A 604 23.28 4.26 42.18
N GLY A 605 22.58 5.30 41.72
CA GLY A 605 21.17 5.54 42.09
C GLY A 605 21.00 6.19 43.47
N GLY A 606 20.00 7.06 43.63
CA GLY A 606 19.77 7.85 44.86
C GLY A 606 20.52 9.19 44.93
N ASP A 607 20.72 9.89 43.80
CA ASP A 607 21.42 11.18 43.72
C ASP A 607 20.91 12.21 44.75
N GLY A 608 21.85 12.81 45.52
CA GLY A 608 21.53 13.84 46.51
C GLY A 608 20.93 13.33 47.84
N GLN A 609 20.67 12.02 47.98
CA GLN A 609 20.12 11.43 49.22
C GLN A 609 21.21 11.15 50.26
N PRO A 610 20.88 11.19 51.57
CA PRO A 610 21.73 10.61 52.60
C PRO A 610 21.97 9.13 52.34
N LEU A 611 23.22 8.71 52.41
CA LEU A 611 23.67 7.34 52.18
C LEU A 611 24.42 6.83 53.42
N ARG A 612 24.05 5.66 53.91
CA ARG A 612 24.76 4.94 54.97
C ARG A 612 25.31 3.62 54.43
N LEU A 613 26.61 3.40 54.62
CA LEU A 613 27.30 2.15 54.36
C LEU A 613 27.73 1.54 55.70
N LEU A 614 27.04 0.50 56.13
CA LEU A 614 27.28 -0.20 57.38
C LEU A 614 27.85 -1.59 57.08
N LEU A 615 29.10 -1.82 57.45
CA LEU A 615 29.76 -3.11 57.38
C LEU A 615 29.71 -3.79 58.76
N THR A 616 29.28 -5.04 58.80
CA THR A 616 29.14 -5.86 60.01
C THR A 616 29.74 -7.25 59.82
N ASP A 617 30.10 -7.92 60.92
CA ASP A 617 30.35 -9.37 60.89
C ASP A 617 29.04 -10.18 60.91
N VAL A 618 29.14 -11.51 60.87
CA VAL A 618 27.96 -12.40 60.89
C VAL A 618 27.22 -12.41 62.24
N GLN A 619 27.83 -11.89 63.30
CA GLN A 619 27.21 -11.70 64.62
C GLN A 619 26.50 -10.34 64.72
N GLY A 620 26.60 -9.49 63.69
CA GLY A 620 26.00 -8.16 63.64
C GLY A 620 26.82 -7.07 64.32
N GLN A 621 28.07 -7.35 64.72
CA GLN A 621 28.97 -6.34 65.27
C GLN A 621 29.42 -5.39 64.15
N SER A 622 29.23 -4.08 64.37
CA SER A 622 29.63 -3.05 63.42
C SER A 622 31.15 -2.97 63.31
N ILE A 623 31.67 -3.07 62.09
CA ILE A 623 33.09 -2.92 61.74
C ILE A 623 33.36 -1.49 61.26
N THR A 624 32.55 -1.02 60.32
CA THR A 624 32.63 0.33 59.74
C THR A 624 31.22 0.86 59.49
N ASP A 625 30.93 2.08 59.93
CA ASP A 625 29.67 2.79 59.66
C ASP A 625 30.01 4.15 59.05
N GLN A 626 29.82 4.27 57.75
CA GLN A 626 30.08 5.51 57.01
C GLN A 626 28.76 6.14 56.57
N ARG A 627 28.58 7.43 56.90
CA ARG A 627 27.45 8.24 56.42
C ARG A 627 27.96 9.34 55.52
N THR A 628 27.29 9.53 54.40
CA THR A 628 27.67 10.48 53.36
C THR A 628 26.45 10.88 52.53
N THR A 629 26.66 11.66 51.49
CA THR A 629 25.66 11.95 50.45
C THR A 629 26.24 11.47 49.12
N LEU A 630 25.42 10.85 48.27
CA LEU A 630 25.87 10.44 46.94
C LEU A 630 26.18 11.70 46.10
N LYS A 631 27.44 11.88 45.71
CA LYS A 631 27.93 13.13 45.08
C LYS A 631 27.69 13.19 43.57
N SER A 632 27.44 12.05 42.93
CA SER A 632 27.21 11.88 41.48
C SER A 632 26.48 10.56 41.22
N HIS A 633 25.99 10.38 39.98
CA HIS A 633 25.22 9.20 39.51
C HIS A 633 25.90 7.84 39.77
N SER A 634 27.21 7.83 40.03
CA SER A 634 27.96 6.64 40.46
C SER A 634 29.22 7.08 41.23
N THR A 635 29.39 6.62 42.47
CA THR A 635 30.55 6.92 43.32
C THR A 635 31.12 5.65 43.95
N GLN A 636 32.45 5.55 44.04
CA GLN A 636 33.13 4.47 44.76
C GLN A 636 33.38 4.85 46.22
N TYR A 637 33.15 3.89 47.12
CA TYR A 637 33.38 4.00 48.55
C TYR A 637 34.34 2.92 49.01
N ARG A 638 35.32 3.32 49.83
CA ARG A 638 36.31 2.43 50.43
C ARG A 638 35.99 2.30 51.92
N LEU A 639 35.66 1.09 52.37
CA LEU A 639 35.30 0.78 53.76
C LEU A 639 36.42 -0.03 54.41
N PRO A 640 37.14 0.51 55.41
CA PRO A 640 38.17 -0.23 56.13
C PRO A 640 37.62 -1.49 56.78
N LEU A 641 38.39 -2.58 56.74
CA LEU A 641 38.04 -3.87 57.34
C LEU A 641 38.60 -4.06 58.75
N ASN A 642 39.45 -3.15 59.25
CA ASN A 642 39.99 -3.16 60.62
C ASN A 642 40.47 -4.56 61.08
N GLN A 643 41.22 -5.26 60.23
CA GLN A 643 41.76 -6.62 60.46
C GLN A 643 40.72 -7.77 60.54
N HIS A 644 39.41 -7.52 60.42
CA HIS A 644 38.38 -8.57 60.43
C HIS A 644 38.47 -9.46 59.18
N ARG A 645 38.38 -10.78 59.35
CA ARG A 645 38.41 -11.80 58.27
C ARG A 645 37.15 -12.65 58.27
N GLY A 646 36.92 -13.39 57.19
CA GLY A 646 35.78 -14.29 57.04
C GLY A 646 34.60 -13.67 56.30
N ILE A 647 33.38 -14.10 56.64
CA ILE A 647 32.16 -13.60 56.01
C ILE A 647 31.74 -12.31 56.71
N LEU A 648 31.51 -11.26 55.93
CA LEU A 648 31.03 -9.96 56.38
C LEU A 648 29.74 -9.61 55.63
N LEU A 649 28.95 -8.70 56.21
CA LEU A 649 27.73 -8.18 55.61
C LEU A 649 27.82 -6.66 55.50
N LEU A 650 27.79 -6.16 54.27
CA LEU A 650 27.64 -4.75 53.98
C LEU A 650 26.19 -4.43 53.72
N GLN A 651 25.63 -3.52 54.50
CA GLN A 651 24.35 -2.90 54.27
C GLN A 651 24.57 -1.48 53.73
N VAL A 652 24.00 -1.18 52.57
CA VAL A 652 23.97 0.18 52.02
C VAL A 652 22.52 0.64 52.00
N SER A 653 22.24 1.82 52.54
CA SER A 653 20.86 2.32 52.62
C SER A 653 20.77 3.82 52.41
N THR A 654 19.69 4.25 51.78
CA THR A 654 19.17 5.62 51.78
C THR A 654 17.93 5.68 52.70
N ASP A 655 17.28 6.85 52.78
CA ASP A 655 16.02 7.00 53.52
C ASP A 655 14.86 6.21 52.87
N LEU A 656 15.00 5.82 51.61
CA LEU A 656 13.96 5.16 50.83
C LEU A 656 14.25 3.68 50.57
N GLU A 657 15.53 3.29 50.54
CA GLU A 657 15.93 1.97 50.05
C GLU A 657 17.10 1.37 50.83
N LYS A 658 17.19 0.03 50.84
CA LYS A 658 18.26 -0.72 51.51
C LYS A 658 18.68 -1.91 50.66
N LYS A 659 20.00 -2.08 50.49
CA LYS A 659 20.64 -3.24 49.89
C LYS A 659 21.61 -3.89 50.87
N SER A 660 21.79 -5.19 50.75
CA SER A 660 22.74 -5.94 51.58
C SER A 660 23.56 -6.88 50.72
N ILE A 661 24.87 -6.86 50.90
CA ILE A 661 25.85 -7.64 50.15
C ILE A 661 26.68 -8.46 51.12
N ARG A 662 26.80 -9.75 50.82
CA ARG A 662 27.73 -10.64 51.51
C ARG A 662 29.12 -10.49 50.92
N ILE A 663 30.09 -10.20 51.78
CA ILE A 663 31.50 -10.05 51.43
C ILE A 663 32.27 -11.23 52.04
N LEU A 664 33.19 -11.80 51.29
CA LEU A 664 34.15 -12.78 51.77
C LEU A 664 35.52 -12.13 51.83
N ARG A 665 36.18 -12.16 52.99
CA ARG A 665 37.57 -11.77 53.14
C ARG A 665 38.41 -12.99 53.54
N GLN A 666 39.47 -13.25 52.78
CA GLN A 666 40.44 -14.33 53.08
C GLN A 666 41.51 -13.87 54.08
#